data_AF-A0A9D2FN04-F1
#
_entry.id   AF-A0A9D2FN04-F1
#
_cell.length_a   1.000
_cell.length_b   1.000
_cell.length_c   1.000
_cell.angle_alpha   90.00
_cell.angle_beta   90.00
_cell.angle_gamma   90.00
#
_symmetry.space_group_name_H-M   'P 1'
#
loop_
_entity.id
_entity.type
_entity.pdbx_description
1 polymer ?
#
loop_
_entity_poly.entity_id
_entity_poly.type
_entity_poly.pdbx_seq_one_letter_code
_entity_poly.pdbx_strand_id
1 'polypeptide(L)'
;MKRRFMAVLIALVMCLAAFSGCSALKGLERDVQVILQNEGEYVGTYTVNIFNNAVVPEMTKDGYQFRGWSVKDNWTAGVDSEELLSENTGLIRYDDIKDYIGKDSLSITLYAAYSEIPHHDLVIAWYNKEKTSGLTQESIDAFQSELYAYLTTQGYTPEQMDIVIRGYSGDVGTTCSEIKKDGDVDIMIGWSSTSNITGTGGMEEGTDFIENNGGVTIGAKERYAARLTDTELCNLVYRWIFDKYSETGLPEEPEPQPDADLVIAWYDRHTDSTDSGLTQEIMGSFVAALREYLSTQGYDGASMNIVTRAYSGAVGDSCAQIKEVGDVDIMLGWSSNIDTTGEMTEGEDFLQNVGGVTIGTAERYAARLTNDELTRLVYRWIFDTYSETPLPEYPDDPTTDPEPDLSDRSLKIAWYDKESTSGLNSLIIANFETALKAYLAESGYPMSEMNIELRAYEGDVATSCAAIMQDGDIDIMLGWGKNIGSEGGMTSGTDFIQNVSGIPMGGKSRYIARVTDTAITKLVFAWLQTQPAQDSLAAVEITDTKLVIGWYAKTSTTGLKEEMLTAFETSLTAYLAQLGLTDTVTLEIRKYSADLDVAGVGEQVNSQGDVDILLGMGTNITTKGNIETLERVDYTMGGKDRNIARLTDDDLTKMIFAWLQTDEVKVLFA
;
A
#
# COMPACT_ATOMS: atom_id res chain seq x y z
N MET A 1 -15.62 52.77 -79.99
CA MET A 1 -15.22 51.38 -79.67
C MET A 1 -13.88 51.25 -78.90
N LYS A 2 -13.25 52.34 -78.39
CA LYS A 2 -11.95 52.27 -77.66
C LYS A 2 -12.05 52.38 -76.11
N ARG A 3 -13.02 53.13 -75.57
CA ARG A 3 -13.14 53.32 -74.09
C ARG A 3 -13.75 52.12 -73.35
N ARG A 4 -14.72 51.42 -73.95
CA ARG A 4 -15.35 50.23 -73.34
C ARG A 4 -14.41 49.03 -73.30
N PHE A 5 -13.54 48.87 -74.30
CA PHE A 5 -12.56 47.79 -74.33
C PHE A 5 -11.46 47.99 -73.27
N MET A 6 -11.03 49.24 -73.06
CA MET A 6 -10.04 49.59 -72.01
C MET A 6 -10.59 49.37 -70.60
N ALA A 7 -11.86 49.72 -70.34
CA ALA A 7 -12.51 49.52 -69.05
C ALA A 7 -12.69 48.04 -68.71
N VAL A 8 -13.03 47.22 -69.71
CA VAL A 8 -13.12 45.75 -69.56
C VAL A 8 -11.74 45.15 -69.30
N LEU A 9 -10.69 45.65 -69.96
CA LEU A 9 -9.32 45.17 -69.75
C LEU A 9 -8.78 45.50 -68.35
N ILE A 10 -9.05 46.71 -67.86
CA ILE A 10 -8.66 47.14 -66.50
C ILE A 10 -9.44 46.34 -65.44
N ALA A 11 -10.74 46.11 -65.65
CA ALA A 11 -11.54 45.26 -64.77
C ALA A 11 -11.04 43.81 -64.77
N LEU A 12 -10.66 43.26 -65.94
CA LEU A 12 -10.07 41.93 -66.04
C LEU A 12 -8.72 41.83 -65.33
N VAL A 13 -7.86 42.85 -65.43
CA VAL A 13 -6.57 42.89 -64.71
C VAL A 13 -6.76 43.04 -63.20
N MET A 14 -7.73 43.83 -62.74
CA MET A 14 -8.06 43.93 -61.31
C MET A 14 -8.70 42.65 -60.77
N CYS A 15 -9.56 41.99 -61.54
CA CYS A 15 -10.10 40.68 -61.19
C CYS A 15 -9.02 39.59 -61.20
N LEU A 16 -8.09 39.60 -62.17
CA LEU A 16 -6.94 38.69 -62.19
C LEU A 16 -6.00 38.94 -61.01
N ALA A 17 -5.79 40.20 -60.60
CA ALA A 17 -5.04 40.54 -59.39
C ALA A 17 -5.74 40.06 -58.10
N ALA A 18 -7.08 40.18 -58.03
CA ALA A 18 -7.89 39.67 -56.92
C ALA A 18 -7.93 38.13 -56.87
N PHE A 19 -7.95 37.44 -58.01
CA PHE A 19 -7.92 35.98 -58.08
C PHE A 19 -6.49 35.40 -57.92
N SER A 20 -5.44 36.14 -58.26
CA SER A 20 -4.07 35.75 -57.91
C SER A 20 -3.79 35.84 -56.39
N GLY A 21 -4.64 36.56 -55.63
CA GLY A 21 -4.63 36.55 -54.17
C GLY A 21 -4.94 35.18 -53.57
N CYS A 22 -5.79 34.36 -54.22
CA CYS A 22 -6.10 33.00 -53.75
C CYS A 22 -4.96 31.99 -54.00
N SER A 23 -4.17 32.17 -55.06
CA SER A 23 -2.93 31.40 -55.27
C SER A 23 -1.76 31.91 -54.44
N ALA A 24 -1.78 33.18 -54.01
CA ALA A 24 -0.85 33.70 -53.00
C ALA A 24 -1.20 33.19 -51.58
N LEU A 25 -2.48 32.95 -51.29
CA LEU A 25 -2.97 32.31 -50.06
C LEU A 25 -2.54 30.84 -49.91
N LYS A 26 -2.38 30.09 -51.02
CA LYS A 26 -1.77 28.74 -50.97
C LYS A 26 -0.31 28.73 -50.53
N GLY A 27 0.37 29.88 -50.56
CA GLY A 27 1.71 30.05 -49.97
C GLY A 27 1.68 30.46 -48.49
N LEU A 28 0.49 30.72 -47.92
CA LEU A 28 0.28 31.11 -46.51
C LEU A 28 -0.25 29.96 -45.65
N GLU A 29 -0.89 28.94 -46.23
CA GLU A 29 -1.32 27.72 -45.54
C GLU A 29 -0.10 26.81 -45.32
N ARG A 30 0.68 27.13 -44.28
CA ARG A 30 1.72 26.24 -43.79
C ARG A 30 1.11 25.35 -42.69
N ASP A 31 0.68 24.15 -43.07
CA ASP A 31 0.28 23.14 -42.11
C ASP A 31 1.53 22.64 -41.36
N VAL A 32 1.50 22.81 -40.04
CA VAL A 32 2.59 22.41 -39.14
C VAL A 32 2.10 21.26 -38.29
N GLN A 33 2.88 20.17 -38.26
CA GLN A 33 2.68 19.05 -37.35
C GLN A 33 3.35 19.34 -36.01
N VAL A 34 2.54 19.61 -34.99
CA VAL A 34 2.98 19.77 -33.60
C VAL A 34 2.99 18.41 -32.94
N ILE A 35 4.18 17.93 -32.60
CA ILE A 35 4.40 16.66 -31.89
C ILE A 35 4.52 17.00 -30.41
N LEU A 36 3.72 16.37 -29.55
CA LEU A 36 3.77 16.58 -28.12
C LEU A 36 4.53 15.44 -27.45
N GLN A 37 5.43 15.80 -26.54
CA GLN A 37 6.15 14.86 -25.69
C GLN A 37 5.99 15.22 -24.22
N ASN A 38 5.83 14.19 -23.38
CA ASN A 38 5.81 14.33 -21.93
C ASN A 38 6.83 13.37 -21.33
N GLU A 39 7.80 13.90 -20.57
CA GLU A 39 8.87 13.10 -19.93
C GLU A 39 9.58 12.11 -20.88
N GLY A 40 9.75 12.49 -22.15
CA GLY A 40 10.36 11.67 -23.19
C GLY A 40 9.39 10.73 -23.93
N GLU A 41 8.14 10.61 -23.47
CA GLU A 41 7.10 9.81 -24.10
C GLU A 41 6.32 10.62 -25.15
N TYR A 42 5.88 9.94 -26.20
CA TYR A 42 5.04 10.55 -27.24
C TYR A 42 3.58 10.65 -26.77
N VAL A 43 3.03 11.86 -26.76
CA VAL A 43 1.63 12.11 -26.37
C VAL A 43 0.70 12.16 -27.57
N GLY A 44 1.11 12.80 -28.67
CA GLY A 44 0.28 12.94 -29.85
C GLY A 44 0.84 13.88 -30.91
N THR A 45 0.14 13.96 -32.04
CA THR A 45 0.48 14.88 -33.14
C THR A 45 -0.76 15.63 -33.62
N TYR A 46 -0.62 16.95 -33.74
CA TYR A 46 -1.70 17.87 -34.04
C TYR A 46 -1.33 18.78 -35.20
N THR A 47 -2.29 19.11 -36.07
CA THR A 47 -2.05 20.02 -37.20
C THR A 47 -2.51 21.43 -36.85
N VAL A 48 -1.59 22.39 -36.93
CA VAL A 48 -1.83 23.81 -36.64
C VAL A 48 -1.50 24.66 -37.87
N ASN A 49 -2.34 25.65 -38.17
CA ASN A 49 -2.10 26.65 -39.21
C ASN A 49 -2.80 27.98 -38.86
N ILE A 50 -2.66 29.00 -39.70
CA ILE A 50 -3.22 30.35 -39.45
C ILE A 50 -4.75 30.39 -39.28
N PHE A 51 -5.46 29.32 -39.62
CA PHE A 51 -6.92 29.19 -39.48
C PHE A 51 -7.34 28.10 -38.48
N ASN A 52 -6.43 27.25 -38.04
CA ASN A 52 -6.72 26.08 -37.21
C ASN A 52 -5.78 26.03 -35.99
N ASN A 53 -6.38 26.12 -34.80
CA ASN A 53 -5.69 25.88 -33.53
C ASN A 53 -5.81 24.40 -33.15
N ALA A 54 -4.83 23.87 -32.42
CA ALA A 54 -4.91 22.54 -31.85
C ALA A 54 -5.43 22.61 -30.42
N VAL A 55 -6.49 21.85 -30.13
CA VAL A 55 -6.88 21.51 -28.75
C VAL A 55 -6.06 20.30 -28.34
N VAL A 56 -5.35 20.43 -27.23
CA VAL A 56 -4.35 19.47 -26.79
C VAL A 56 -4.61 19.06 -25.34
N PRO A 57 -4.17 17.87 -24.91
CA PRO A 57 -4.36 17.42 -23.54
C PRO A 57 -3.57 18.30 -22.57
N GLU A 58 -4.08 18.42 -21.35
CA GLU A 58 -3.32 18.91 -20.20
C GLU A 58 -2.72 17.71 -19.49
N MET A 59 -1.43 17.81 -19.15
CA MET A 59 -0.72 16.70 -18.53
C MET A 59 -0.75 16.81 -17.01
N THR A 60 -0.72 15.68 -16.33
CA THR A 60 -0.60 15.60 -14.87
C THR A 60 0.77 15.03 -14.50
N LYS A 61 1.31 15.48 -13.37
CA LYS A 61 2.53 14.93 -12.77
C LYS A 61 2.49 15.20 -11.26
N ASP A 62 2.64 14.14 -10.46
CA ASP A 62 2.53 14.23 -9.00
C ASP A 62 3.54 15.22 -8.42
N GLY A 63 3.06 16.16 -7.60
CA GLY A 63 3.87 17.23 -7.00
C GLY A 63 4.24 18.38 -7.94
N TYR A 64 3.78 18.37 -9.20
CA TYR A 64 4.09 19.40 -10.18
C TYR A 64 2.84 19.99 -10.84
N GLN A 65 2.86 21.31 -11.04
CA GLN A 65 1.86 22.03 -11.80
C GLN A 65 2.25 22.06 -13.28
N PHE A 66 1.34 21.62 -14.16
CA PHE A 66 1.50 21.75 -15.60
C PHE A 66 1.37 23.22 -16.02
N ARG A 67 2.43 23.77 -16.60
CA ARG A 67 2.51 25.17 -17.04
C ARG A 67 2.14 25.37 -18.51
N GLY A 68 2.08 24.29 -19.28
CA GLY A 68 1.77 24.31 -20.70
C GLY A 68 2.84 23.60 -21.53
N TRP A 69 2.99 24.03 -22.78
CA TRP A 69 3.90 23.40 -23.73
C TRP A 69 5.08 24.32 -24.04
N SER A 70 6.29 23.76 -24.05
CA SER A 70 7.53 24.48 -24.36
C SER A 70 8.24 23.85 -25.56
N VAL A 71 9.05 24.65 -26.26
CA VAL A 71 9.99 24.15 -27.27
C VAL A 71 11.24 23.50 -26.67
N LYS A 72 11.42 23.61 -25.34
CA LYS A 72 12.58 23.11 -24.60
C LYS A 72 12.19 21.85 -23.81
N ASP A 73 12.99 20.79 -23.94
CA ASP A 73 12.76 19.49 -23.32
C ASP A 73 13.00 19.46 -21.81
N ASN A 74 13.83 20.38 -21.31
CA ASN A 74 14.15 20.58 -19.90
C ASN A 74 13.79 22.01 -19.45
N TRP A 75 12.55 22.41 -19.71
CA TRP A 75 12.04 23.72 -19.32
C TRP A 75 12.09 23.91 -17.79
N THR A 76 12.64 25.04 -17.34
CA THR A 76 12.71 25.40 -15.92
C THR A 76 11.97 26.71 -15.66
N ALA A 77 11.04 26.69 -14.69
CA ALA A 77 10.27 27.86 -14.28
C ALA A 77 11.18 29.02 -13.83
N GLY A 78 10.90 30.24 -14.33
CA GLY A 78 11.66 31.45 -14.01
C GLY A 78 13.00 31.58 -14.75
N VAL A 79 13.48 30.53 -15.41
CA VAL A 79 14.69 30.55 -16.25
C VAL A 79 14.32 30.59 -17.73
N ASP A 80 13.37 29.74 -18.15
CA ASP A 80 12.99 29.53 -19.55
C ASP A 80 11.58 30.08 -19.87
N SER A 81 11.14 31.11 -19.15
CA SER A 81 9.77 31.63 -19.25
C SER A 81 9.41 32.15 -20.66
N GLU A 82 10.39 32.57 -21.46
CA GLU A 82 10.16 33.05 -22.84
C GLU A 82 9.88 31.90 -23.82
N GLU A 83 10.28 30.68 -23.47
CA GLU A 83 10.11 29.45 -24.25
C GLU A 83 8.81 28.70 -23.92
N LEU A 84 7.98 29.24 -23.01
CA LEU A 84 6.64 28.73 -22.74
C LEU A 84 5.65 29.31 -23.76
N LEU A 85 5.00 28.44 -24.54
CA LEU A 85 4.28 28.86 -25.74
C LEU A 85 2.87 29.37 -25.49
N SER A 86 2.20 28.89 -24.43
CA SER A 86 0.84 29.27 -24.11
C SER A 86 0.57 29.07 -22.63
N GLU A 87 0.05 30.11 -21.97
CA GLU A 87 -0.56 30.02 -20.63
C GLU A 87 -1.90 29.23 -20.66
N ASN A 88 -2.50 29.10 -21.85
CA ASN A 88 -3.65 28.24 -22.07
C ASN A 88 -3.14 26.82 -22.37
N THR A 89 -3.07 26.02 -21.32
CA THR A 89 -2.50 24.67 -21.25
C THR A 89 -3.12 23.69 -22.26
N GLY A 90 -4.39 23.89 -22.62
CA GLY A 90 -5.13 23.03 -23.57
C GLY A 90 -5.18 23.53 -25.02
N LEU A 91 -4.48 24.61 -25.39
CA LEU A 91 -4.57 25.19 -26.73
C LEU A 91 -3.20 25.61 -27.28
N ILE A 92 -2.92 25.22 -28.52
CA ILE A 92 -1.75 25.67 -29.28
C ILE A 92 -2.20 26.38 -30.54
N ARG A 93 -1.71 27.61 -30.74
CA ARG A 93 -2.01 28.43 -31.93
C ARG A 93 -0.79 28.51 -32.83
N TYR A 94 -1.03 28.75 -34.12
CA TYR A 94 0.07 28.92 -35.08
C TYR A 94 0.97 30.10 -34.69
N ASP A 95 0.38 31.17 -34.15
CA ASP A 95 1.13 32.36 -33.72
C ASP A 95 2.12 32.08 -32.59
N ASP A 96 1.86 31.07 -31.74
CA ASP A 96 2.72 30.71 -30.62
C ASP A 96 3.99 29.99 -31.12
N ILE A 97 3.86 29.20 -32.19
CA ILE A 97 4.93 28.30 -32.68
C ILE A 97 5.66 28.82 -33.92
N LYS A 98 5.11 29.78 -34.67
CA LYS A 98 5.60 30.17 -36.01
C LYS A 98 7.08 30.57 -36.05
N ASP A 99 7.58 31.17 -34.98
CA ASP A 99 8.96 31.69 -34.91
C ASP A 99 9.98 30.60 -34.56
N TYR A 100 9.52 29.44 -34.07
CA TYR A 100 10.35 28.29 -33.72
C TYR A 100 10.47 27.26 -34.85
N ILE A 101 9.74 27.44 -35.95
CA ILE A 101 9.72 26.50 -37.07
C ILE A 101 10.67 26.99 -38.17
N GLY A 102 11.78 26.28 -38.34
CA GLY A 102 12.75 26.55 -39.41
C GLY A 102 12.09 26.62 -40.79
N LYS A 103 12.56 27.48 -41.71
CA LYS A 103 11.86 27.85 -42.97
C LYS A 103 11.41 26.68 -43.85
N ASP A 104 12.08 25.53 -43.78
CA ASP A 104 11.79 24.33 -44.57
C ASP A 104 11.19 23.17 -43.75
N SER A 105 10.98 23.36 -42.44
CA SER A 105 10.41 22.33 -41.54
C SER A 105 8.88 22.35 -41.56
N LEU A 106 8.23 21.19 -41.52
CA LEU A 106 6.76 21.06 -41.42
C LEU A 106 6.32 20.46 -40.09
N SER A 107 7.24 20.35 -39.13
CA SER A 107 6.95 19.83 -37.81
C SER A 107 7.78 20.54 -36.73
N ILE A 108 7.25 20.52 -35.51
CA ILE A 108 7.93 20.96 -34.29
C ILE A 108 7.58 19.99 -33.17
N THR A 109 8.52 19.71 -32.29
CA THR A 109 8.26 18.95 -31.06
C THR A 109 8.14 19.93 -29.91
N LEU A 110 7.09 19.79 -29.12
CA LEU A 110 6.87 20.52 -27.88
C LEU A 110 6.86 19.55 -26.71
N TYR A 111 7.34 20.04 -25.58
CA TYR A 111 7.55 19.28 -24.37
C TYR A 111 6.66 19.84 -23.26
N ALA A 112 6.12 18.96 -22.43
CA ALA A 112 5.35 19.35 -21.26
C ALA A 112 6.24 20.14 -20.28
N ALA A 113 5.80 21.35 -19.94
CA ALA A 113 6.49 22.22 -19.00
C ALA A 113 5.86 22.10 -17.60
N TYR A 114 6.68 21.86 -16.60
CA TYR A 114 6.26 21.67 -15.22
C TYR A 114 6.97 22.63 -14.27
N SER A 115 6.31 23.03 -13.20
CA SER A 115 6.95 23.64 -12.04
C SER A 115 6.52 22.90 -10.79
N GLU A 116 7.37 22.83 -9.78
CA GLU A 116 6.99 22.30 -8.47
C GLU A 116 5.78 23.08 -7.92
N ILE A 117 4.84 22.35 -7.31
CA ILE A 117 3.78 22.96 -6.52
C ILE A 117 4.44 23.50 -5.25
N PRO A 118 4.29 24.79 -4.92
CA PRO A 118 4.84 25.34 -3.69
C PRO A 118 4.33 24.56 -2.47
N HIS A 119 5.25 24.10 -1.63
CA HIS A 119 4.90 23.40 -0.39
C HIS A 119 4.67 24.44 0.71
N HIS A 120 3.42 24.62 1.11
CA HIS A 120 3.00 25.44 2.25
C HIS A 120 2.79 24.55 3.49
N ASP A 121 2.81 25.12 4.70
CA ASP A 121 2.48 24.35 5.90
C ASP A 121 0.97 24.06 5.98
N LEU A 122 0.15 25.00 5.51
CA LEU A 122 -1.31 24.85 5.44
C LEU A 122 -1.92 25.85 4.44
N VAL A 123 -2.78 25.38 3.54
CA VAL A 123 -3.52 26.21 2.59
C VAL A 123 -5.04 26.04 2.76
N ILE A 124 -5.73 27.13 3.07
CA ILE A 124 -7.19 27.17 3.20
C ILE A 124 -7.78 28.00 2.07
N ALA A 125 -8.55 27.36 1.20
CA ALA A 125 -9.32 28.01 0.15
C ALA A 125 -10.70 28.46 0.68
N TRP A 126 -11.10 29.70 0.41
CA TRP A 126 -12.45 30.16 0.73
C TRP A 126 -13.23 30.64 -0.49
N TYR A 127 -14.55 30.38 -0.50
CA TYR A 127 -15.38 30.78 -1.63
C TYR A 127 -15.69 32.29 -1.61
N ASN A 128 -14.94 33.07 -2.40
CA ASN A 128 -15.01 34.53 -2.48
C ASN A 128 -16.18 35.02 -3.34
N LYS A 129 -17.38 34.75 -2.83
CA LYS A 129 -18.63 35.23 -3.40
C LYS A 129 -19.62 35.48 -2.29
N GLU A 130 -19.49 36.62 -1.61
CA GLU A 130 -20.27 37.00 -0.42
C GLU A 130 -21.77 36.67 -0.52
N LYS A 131 -22.43 37.02 -1.63
CA LYS A 131 -23.86 36.71 -1.82
C LYS A 131 -24.18 35.22 -1.79
N THR A 132 -23.23 34.37 -2.14
CA THR A 132 -23.38 32.91 -2.20
C THR A 132 -22.82 32.26 -0.95
N SER A 133 -21.56 32.48 -0.59
CA SER A 133 -20.91 31.86 0.57
C SER A 133 -21.30 32.49 1.91
N GLY A 134 -21.64 33.78 1.92
CA GLY A 134 -21.79 34.56 3.15
C GLY A 134 -20.46 35.00 3.77
N LEU A 135 -19.33 34.67 3.14
CA LEU A 135 -17.99 35.05 3.58
C LEU A 135 -17.58 36.40 3.00
N THR A 136 -17.00 37.24 3.84
CA THR A 136 -16.36 38.52 3.50
C THR A 136 -14.89 38.48 3.89
N GLN A 137 -14.09 39.40 3.36
CA GLN A 137 -12.71 39.54 3.80
C GLN A 137 -12.61 39.74 5.32
N GLU A 138 -13.50 40.55 5.90
CA GLU A 138 -13.56 40.77 7.35
C GLU A 138 -13.79 39.47 8.15
N SER A 139 -14.70 38.60 7.69
CA SER A 139 -14.91 37.29 8.34
C SER A 139 -13.70 36.36 8.21
N ILE A 140 -12.96 36.44 7.11
CA ILE A 140 -11.76 35.62 6.88
C ILE A 140 -10.57 36.14 7.69
N ASP A 141 -10.41 37.45 7.82
CA ASP A 141 -9.38 38.05 8.68
C ASP A 141 -9.61 37.70 10.17
N ALA A 142 -10.88 37.70 10.59
CA ALA A 142 -11.27 37.24 11.92
C ALA A 142 -10.99 35.73 12.10
N PHE A 143 -11.38 34.90 11.13
CA PHE A 143 -11.10 33.48 11.10
C PHE A 143 -9.59 33.19 11.22
N GLN A 144 -8.75 33.90 10.45
CA GLN A 144 -7.30 33.76 10.51
C GLN A 144 -6.75 34.10 11.90
N SER A 145 -7.24 35.18 12.50
CA SER A 145 -6.81 35.59 13.85
C SER A 145 -7.13 34.53 14.90
N GLU A 146 -8.31 33.89 14.80
CA GLU A 146 -8.70 32.81 15.69
C GLU A 146 -7.94 31.50 15.43
N LEU A 147 -7.67 31.17 14.17
CA LEU A 147 -6.84 30.02 13.79
C LEU A 147 -5.44 30.14 14.40
N TYR A 148 -4.81 31.32 14.30
CA TYR A 148 -3.47 31.56 14.84
C TYR A 148 -3.47 31.41 16.37
N ALA A 149 -4.50 31.95 17.03
CA ALA A 149 -4.65 31.80 18.47
C ALA A 149 -4.79 30.32 18.86
N TYR A 150 -5.61 29.54 18.13
CA TYR A 150 -5.79 28.12 18.35
C TYR A 150 -4.49 27.33 18.16
N LEU A 151 -3.80 27.51 17.03
CA LEU A 151 -2.53 26.83 16.75
C LEU A 151 -1.47 27.12 17.82
N THR A 152 -1.41 28.37 18.32
CA THR A 152 -0.55 28.74 19.46
C THR A 152 -0.87 27.93 20.72
N THR A 153 -2.16 27.65 21.01
CA THR A 153 -2.54 26.79 22.14
C THR A 153 -2.13 25.33 21.96
N GLN A 154 -2.02 24.87 20.71
CA GLN A 154 -1.57 23.53 20.36
C GLN A 154 -0.04 23.41 20.28
N GLY A 155 0.71 24.47 20.61
CA GLY A 155 2.17 24.46 20.65
C GLY A 155 2.86 24.85 19.33
N TYR A 156 2.11 25.26 18.31
CA TYR A 156 2.64 25.77 17.06
C TYR A 156 3.03 27.26 17.17
N THR A 157 3.87 27.73 16.24
CA THR A 157 4.23 29.15 16.10
C THR A 157 3.77 29.66 14.73
N PRO A 158 2.47 29.99 14.57
CA PRO A 158 1.88 30.26 13.26
C PRO A 158 2.48 31.48 12.54
N GLU A 159 3.12 32.42 13.24
CA GLU A 159 3.85 33.52 12.61
C GLU A 159 5.16 33.10 11.93
N GLN A 160 5.65 31.89 12.23
CA GLN A 160 6.83 31.29 11.60
C GLN A 160 6.48 30.21 10.59
N MET A 161 5.19 29.88 10.47
CA MET A 161 4.66 28.90 9.52
C MET A 161 4.22 29.59 8.24
N ASP A 162 4.26 28.85 7.13
CA ASP A 162 3.75 29.28 5.84
C ASP A 162 2.28 28.88 5.67
N ILE A 163 1.40 29.61 6.36
CA ILE A 163 -0.06 29.42 6.31
C ILE A 163 -0.67 30.39 5.29
N VAL A 164 -1.34 29.85 4.27
CA VAL A 164 -1.99 30.62 3.21
C VAL A 164 -3.51 30.48 3.31
N ILE A 165 -4.22 31.60 3.43
CA ILE A 165 -5.69 31.63 3.36
C ILE A 165 -6.09 32.50 2.17
N ARG A 166 -6.64 31.88 1.11
CA ARG A 166 -6.89 32.59 -0.15
C ARG A 166 -8.27 32.37 -0.73
N GLY A 167 -8.79 33.41 -1.37
CA GLY A 167 -10.18 33.47 -1.84
C GLY A 167 -10.31 33.20 -3.34
N TYR A 168 -11.19 32.28 -3.71
CA TYR A 168 -11.48 31.93 -5.11
C TYR A 168 -12.79 32.57 -5.57
N SER A 169 -12.74 33.31 -6.68
CA SER A 169 -13.87 34.10 -7.18
C SER A 169 -14.44 33.50 -8.46
N GLY A 170 -15.76 33.28 -8.52
CA GLY A 170 -16.37 32.73 -9.74
C GLY A 170 -17.66 31.97 -9.48
N ASP A 171 -18.11 31.20 -10.47
CA ASP A 171 -19.02 30.09 -10.21
C ASP A 171 -18.27 28.88 -9.66
N VAL A 172 -19.01 27.88 -9.19
CA VAL A 172 -18.45 26.73 -8.48
C VAL A 172 -17.54 25.90 -9.40
N GLY A 173 -17.89 25.75 -10.68
CA GLY A 173 -17.05 25.06 -11.66
C GLY A 173 -15.72 25.76 -11.87
N THR A 174 -15.73 27.09 -11.99
CA THR A 174 -14.51 27.89 -12.14
C THR A 174 -13.61 27.77 -10.92
N THR A 175 -14.16 27.96 -9.71
CA THR A 175 -13.35 27.96 -8.48
C THR A 175 -12.81 26.57 -8.14
N CYS A 176 -13.58 25.50 -8.33
CA CYS A 176 -13.08 24.13 -8.14
C CYS A 176 -11.99 23.76 -9.16
N SER A 177 -12.13 24.20 -10.42
CA SER A 177 -11.11 23.97 -11.44
C SER A 177 -9.81 24.72 -11.12
N GLU A 178 -9.89 25.95 -10.60
CA GLU A 178 -8.73 26.72 -10.14
C GLU A 178 -8.03 26.02 -8.96
N ILE A 179 -8.78 25.54 -7.98
CA ILE A 179 -8.23 24.80 -6.82
C ILE A 179 -7.50 23.54 -7.27
N LYS A 180 -8.12 22.73 -8.15
CA LYS A 180 -7.47 21.54 -8.73
C LYS A 180 -6.20 21.88 -9.49
N LYS A 181 -6.22 23.00 -10.22
CA LYS A 181 -5.07 23.46 -10.99
C LYS A 181 -3.92 23.91 -10.08
N ASP A 182 -4.21 24.53 -8.95
CA ASP A 182 -3.18 24.97 -8.01
C ASP A 182 -2.54 23.79 -7.26
N GLY A 183 -3.35 22.78 -6.88
CA GLY A 183 -2.86 21.50 -6.39
C GLY A 183 -2.20 21.52 -5.00
N ASP A 184 -2.33 22.62 -4.27
CA ASP A 184 -1.71 22.87 -2.96
C ASP A 184 -2.74 23.10 -1.83
N VAL A 185 -4.04 23.04 -2.11
CA VAL A 185 -5.10 23.36 -1.14
C VAL A 185 -5.37 22.18 -0.21
N ASP A 186 -5.31 22.42 1.10
CA ASP A 186 -5.59 21.41 2.14
C ASP A 186 -7.06 21.41 2.58
N ILE A 187 -7.66 22.60 2.73
CA ILE A 187 -9.03 22.76 3.23
C ILE A 187 -9.80 23.74 2.36
N MET A 188 -11.02 23.40 1.99
CA MET A 188 -11.97 24.31 1.34
C MET A 188 -13.08 24.73 2.31
N ILE A 189 -13.43 26.02 2.37
CA ILE A 189 -14.54 26.54 3.18
C ILE A 189 -15.51 27.43 2.37
N GLY A 190 -16.82 27.28 2.60
CA GLY A 190 -17.82 28.22 2.09
C GLY A 190 -18.63 27.76 0.87
N TRP A 191 -18.43 26.53 0.39
CA TRP A 191 -19.27 25.91 -0.64
C TRP A 191 -20.56 25.35 -0.03
N SER A 192 -21.57 25.11 -0.88
CA SER A 192 -22.95 24.92 -0.40
C SER A 192 -23.36 23.48 -0.07
N SER A 193 -22.69 22.47 -0.64
CA SER A 193 -22.92 21.03 -0.36
C SER A 193 -21.91 20.16 -1.10
N THR A 194 -21.82 18.89 -0.72
CA THR A 194 -21.02 17.87 -1.45
C THR A 194 -21.48 17.74 -2.91
N SER A 195 -22.80 17.74 -3.16
CA SER A 195 -23.35 17.72 -4.52
C SER A 195 -22.96 18.95 -5.37
N ASN A 196 -22.65 20.07 -4.71
CA ASN A 196 -22.26 21.28 -5.39
C ASN A 196 -20.82 21.22 -5.89
N ILE A 197 -19.89 20.72 -5.07
CA ILE A 197 -18.48 20.56 -5.46
C ILE A 197 -18.25 19.35 -6.36
N THR A 198 -19.00 18.26 -6.18
CA THR A 198 -18.92 17.07 -7.05
C THR A 198 -19.64 17.29 -8.39
N GLY A 199 -20.88 17.78 -8.37
CA GLY A 199 -21.68 17.97 -9.57
C GLY A 199 -21.30 19.19 -10.39
N THR A 200 -21.31 20.39 -9.78
CA THR A 200 -20.98 21.64 -10.51
C THR A 200 -19.49 21.92 -10.52
N GLY A 201 -18.79 21.57 -9.43
CA GLY A 201 -17.35 21.77 -9.30
C GLY A 201 -16.50 20.74 -10.06
N GLY A 202 -17.05 19.55 -10.34
CA GLY A 202 -16.33 18.47 -11.01
C GLY A 202 -15.21 17.86 -10.18
N MET A 203 -15.30 17.95 -8.84
CA MET A 203 -14.39 17.28 -7.91
C MET A 203 -14.88 15.87 -7.59
N GLU A 204 -13.96 14.93 -7.39
CA GLU A 204 -14.26 13.54 -7.04
C GLU A 204 -13.78 13.22 -5.61
N GLU A 205 -14.65 12.61 -4.81
CA GLU A 205 -14.31 12.17 -3.45
C GLU A 205 -13.31 10.99 -3.50
N GLY A 206 -12.35 10.98 -2.59
CA GLY A 206 -11.22 10.05 -2.60
C GLY A 206 -10.13 10.37 -3.63
N THR A 207 -10.35 11.35 -4.52
CA THR A 207 -9.35 11.79 -5.52
C THR A 207 -8.99 13.26 -5.34
N ASP A 208 -9.98 14.16 -5.40
CA ASP A 208 -9.81 15.61 -5.27
C ASP A 208 -10.05 16.11 -3.84
N PHE A 209 -10.84 15.39 -3.04
CA PHE A 209 -11.04 15.66 -1.61
C PHE A 209 -11.34 14.37 -0.84
N ILE A 210 -11.03 14.32 0.44
CA ILE A 210 -11.20 13.15 1.32
C ILE A 210 -12.63 13.11 1.88
N GLU A 211 -13.09 14.23 2.41
CA GLU A 211 -14.41 14.35 3.04
C GLU A 211 -14.93 15.78 2.94
N ASN A 212 -16.26 15.96 3.02
CA ASN A 212 -16.90 17.26 2.98
C ASN A 212 -18.16 17.33 3.85
N ASN A 213 -18.06 18.05 4.96
CA ASN A 213 -19.08 18.11 6.00
C ASN A 213 -19.74 19.50 6.07
N GLY A 214 -21.04 19.52 6.36
CA GLY A 214 -21.87 20.74 6.44
C GLY A 214 -21.97 21.31 7.86
N GLY A 215 -22.76 22.37 8.05
CA GLY A 215 -23.03 22.93 9.38
C GLY A 215 -22.06 24.02 9.84
N VAL A 216 -21.08 24.43 9.02
CA VAL A 216 -20.04 25.40 9.39
C VAL A 216 -20.50 26.83 9.10
N THR A 217 -20.58 27.68 10.12
CA THR A 217 -20.98 29.09 10.02
C THR A 217 -19.85 30.04 10.42
N ILE A 218 -18.94 30.31 9.48
CA ILE A 218 -17.86 31.32 9.66
C ILE A 218 -18.36 32.74 9.32
N GLY A 219 -19.18 32.86 8.27
CA GLY A 219 -19.74 34.12 7.80
C GLY A 219 -21.24 34.23 8.09
N ALA A 220 -21.96 34.95 7.21
CA ALA A 220 -23.40 35.16 7.37
C ALA A 220 -24.28 33.95 6.99
N LYS A 221 -23.68 32.83 6.54
CA LYS A 221 -24.40 31.63 6.08
C LYS A 221 -23.68 30.37 6.51
N GLU A 222 -24.47 29.36 6.86
CA GLU A 222 -24.01 28.00 7.10
C GLU A 222 -23.56 27.35 5.78
N ARG A 223 -22.38 26.75 5.76
CA ARG A 223 -21.72 26.19 4.58
C ARG A 223 -20.97 24.91 4.94
N TYR A 224 -20.35 24.34 3.92
CA TYR A 224 -19.54 23.14 4.03
C TYR A 224 -18.06 23.48 4.11
N ALA A 225 -17.32 22.61 4.78
CA ALA A 225 -15.87 22.55 4.74
C ALA A 225 -15.42 21.17 4.22
N ALA A 226 -14.55 21.17 3.22
CA ALA A 226 -13.95 19.96 2.67
C ALA A 226 -12.48 19.84 3.08
N ARG A 227 -12.04 18.63 3.41
CA ARG A 227 -10.64 18.29 3.65
C ARG A 227 -10.07 17.60 2.41
N LEU A 228 -8.96 18.09 1.89
CA LEU A 228 -8.35 17.64 0.64
C LEU A 228 -7.08 16.83 0.86
N THR A 229 -6.39 17.04 1.99
CA THR A 229 -5.14 16.36 2.34
C THR A 229 -5.21 15.71 3.72
N ASP A 230 -4.40 14.67 3.94
CA ASP A 230 -4.37 13.89 5.19
C ASP A 230 -3.08 14.16 5.99
N THR A 231 -2.80 15.44 6.28
CA THR A 231 -1.69 15.82 7.15
C THR A 231 -2.17 16.03 8.57
N GLU A 232 -1.29 15.79 9.56
CA GLU A 232 -1.61 15.98 10.98
C GLU A 232 -2.15 17.40 11.26
N LEU A 233 -1.53 18.43 10.68
CA LEU A 233 -1.95 19.82 10.83
C LEU A 233 -3.28 20.10 10.13
N CYS A 234 -3.52 19.53 8.94
CA CYS A 234 -4.80 19.66 8.24
C CYS A 234 -5.94 19.03 9.06
N ASN A 235 -5.73 17.83 9.62
CA ASN A 235 -6.71 17.13 10.46
C ASN A 235 -7.03 17.93 11.73
N LEU A 236 -6.01 18.45 12.39
CA LEU A 236 -6.15 19.30 13.57
C LEU A 236 -6.97 20.56 13.28
N VAL A 237 -6.67 21.25 12.18
CA VAL A 237 -7.37 22.49 11.80
C VAL A 237 -8.78 22.21 11.30
N TYR A 238 -8.98 21.16 10.51
CA TYR A 238 -10.29 20.74 10.04
C TYR A 238 -11.23 20.48 11.21
N ARG A 239 -10.81 19.68 12.20
CA ARG A 239 -11.59 19.43 13.41
C ARG A 239 -11.90 20.71 14.19
N TRP A 240 -10.91 21.57 14.38
CA TRP A 240 -11.09 22.88 15.02
C TRP A 240 -12.14 23.77 14.32
N ILE A 241 -12.19 23.76 12.99
CA ILE A 241 -13.19 24.53 12.23
C ILE A 241 -14.60 24.14 12.68
N PHE A 242 -14.88 22.86 12.85
CA PHE A 242 -16.19 22.41 13.28
C PHE A 242 -16.43 22.63 14.77
N ASP A 243 -15.47 22.37 15.64
CA ASP A 243 -15.60 22.65 17.08
C ASP A 243 -15.93 24.12 17.36
N LYS A 244 -15.41 25.01 16.51
CA LYS A 244 -15.56 26.45 16.66
C LYS A 244 -16.77 27.03 15.93
N TYR A 245 -17.07 26.54 14.72
CA TYR A 245 -18.02 27.15 13.81
C TYR A 245 -19.22 26.28 13.44
N SER A 246 -19.32 25.05 13.95
CA SER A 246 -20.49 24.18 13.78
C SER A 246 -21.26 24.06 15.11
N GLU A 247 -22.59 24.19 15.07
CA GLU A 247 -23.44 23.92 16.24
C GLU A 247 -23.52 22.42 16.57
N THR A 248 -23.33 21.58 15.56
CA THR A 248 -23.38 20.12 15.69
C THR A 248 -22.01 19.48 15.84
N GLY A 249 -20.93 20.26 15.75
CA GLY A 249 -19.56 19.73 15.58
C GLY A 249 -19.36 19.08 14.21
N LEU A 250 -18.24 18.38 14.02
CA LEU A 250 -18.17 17.34 13.00
C LEU A 250 -19.21 16.27 13.40
N PRO A 251 -19.79 15.52 12.45
CA PRO A 251 -20.31 14.21 12.83
C PRO A 251 -19.24 13.56 13.68
N GLU A 252 -19.58 13.05 14.87
CA GLU A 252 -18.62 12.23 15.61
C GLU A 252 -18.16 11.19 14.58
N GLU A 253 -16.89 11.26 14.13
CA GLU A 253 -16.17 10.02 13.87
C GLU A 253 -16.52 9.17 15.07
N PRO A 254 -17.05 7.95 14.88
CA PRO A 254 -17.39 7.08 16.01
C PRO A 254 -16.24 7.28 16.98
N GLU A 255 -16.52 7.81 18.19
CA GLU A 255 -15.43 8.22 19.09
C GLU A 255 -14.40 7.10 19.00
N PRO A 256 -13.08 7.36 18.90
CA PRO A 256 -12.15 6.33 19.27
C PRO A 256 -12.50 6.01 20.72
N GLN A 257 -13.41 5.05 20.87
CA GLN A 257 -13.87 4.49 22.10
C GLN A 257 -12.57 3.99 22.71
N PRO A 258 -12.34 4.28 24.01
CA PRO A 258 -11.09 3.91 24.66
C PRO A 258 -10.75 2.49 24.24
N ASP A 259 -9.59 2.25 23.58
CA ASP A 259 -9.25 1.00 22.85
C ASP A 259 -10.07 -0.18 23.39
N ALA A 260 -11.24 -0.41 22.78
CA ALA A 260 -12.14 -1.43 23.27
C ALA A 260 -11.55 -2.74 22.77
N ASP A 261 -11.09 -3.59 23.69
CA ASP A 261 -10.55 -4.90 23.32
C ASP A 261 -11.62 -5.73 22.60
N LEU A 262 -12.90 -5.52 22.94
CA LEU A 262 -14.03 -6.21 22.33
C LEU A 262 -15.33 -5.42 22.51
N VAL A 263 -16.11 -5.29 21.44
CA VAL A 263 -17.45 -4.71 21.48
C VAL A 263 -18.55 -5.69 21.06
N ILE A 264 -19.50 -5.87 21.97
CA ILE A 264 -20.65 -6.76 21.78
C ILE A 264 -21.95 -5.93 21.73
N ALA A 265 -22.58 -5.90 20.56
CA ALA A 265 -23.93 -5.39 20.40
C ALA A 265 -24.95 -6.46 20.83
N TRP A 266 -25.99 -6.06 21.55
CA TRP A 266 -27.10 -6.96 21.90
C TRP A 266 -28.45 -6.33 21.62
N TYR A 267 -29.40 -7.17 21.18
CA TYR A 267 -30.72 -6.71 20.76
C TYR A 267 -31.62 -6.47 21.98
N ASP A 268 -31.90 -5.21 22.29
CA ASP A 268 -32.77 -4.78 23.39
C ASP A 268 -34.20 -4.57 22.88
N ARG A 269 -34.90 -5.69 22.66
CA ARG A 269 -36.29 -5.67 22.21
C ARG A 269 -37.14 -6.64 22.99
N HIS A 270 -38.12 -6.11 23.72
CA HIS A 270 -39.04 -6.85 24.58
C HIS A 270 -40.50 -6.68 24.15
N THR A 271 -40.91 -7.37 23.08
CA THR A 271 -42.31 -7.41 22.64
C THR A 271 -42.77 -8.85 22.42
N ASP A 272 -44.01 -9.18 22.81
CA ASP A 272 -44.61 -10.53 22.92
C ASP A 272 -44.48 -11.49 21.70
N SER A 273 -43.98 -11.04 20.56
CA SER A 273 -43.80 -11.86 19.34
C SER A 273 -42.39 -11.84 18.73
N THR A 274 -41.46 -11.03 19.24
CA THR A 274 -40.08 -10.88 18.70
C THR A 274 -39.05 -10.56 19.80
N ASP A 275 -39.29 -11.02 21.03
CA ASP A 275 -38.45 -10.72 22.19
C ASP A 275 -37.05 -11.33 22.03
N SER A 276 -35.97 -10.57 22.18
CA SER A 276 -34.61 -11.13 22.17
C SER A 276 -34.36 -12.04 23.38
N GLY A 277 -35.12 -11.85 24.46
CA GLY A 277 -34.90 -12.50 25.74
C GLY A 277 -33.67 -12.01 26.50
N LEU A 278 -32.97 -10.98 26.00
CA LEU A 278 -31.78 -10.38 26.59
C LEU A 278 -32.15 -9.11 27.35
N THR A 279 -31.71 -8.99 28.60
CA THR A 279 -31.86 -7.77 29.41
C THR A 279 -30.48 -7.29 29.86
N GLN A 280 -30.39 -6.06 30.36
CA GLN A 280 -29.15 -5.54 30.96
C GLN A 280 -28.59 -6.46 32.06
N GLU A 281 -29.44 -7.10 32.86
CA GLU A 281 -29.02 -8.02 33.94
C GLU A 281 -28.43 -9.33 33.36
N ILE A 282 -29.04 -9.85 32.30
CA ILE A 282 -28.54 -11.04 31.59
C ILE A 282 -27.20 -10.72 30.93
N MET A 283 -27.08 -9.57 30.26
CA MET A 283 -25.83 -9.13 29.64
C MET A 283 -24.73 -8.86 30.67
N GLY A 284 -25.08 -8.32 31.85
CA GLY A 284 -24.13 -8.20 32.96
C GLY A 284 -23.61 -9.56 33.45
N SER A 285 -24.48 -10.56 33.55
CA SER A 285 -24.07 -11.93 33.91
C SER A 285 -23.23 -12.59 32.82
N PHE A 286 -23.58 -12.38 31.55
CA PHE A 286 -22.84 -12.84 30.38
C PHE A 286 -21.41 -12.28 30.37
N VAL A 287 -21.24 -10.96 30.56
CA VAL A 287 -19.91 -10.32 30.61
C VAL A 287 -19.08 -10.85 31.78
N ALA A 288 -19.69 -11.10 32.94
CA ALA A 288 -18.98 -11.70 34.07
C ALA A 288 -18.43 -13.09 33.73
N ALA A 289 -19.24 -13.94 33.09
CA ALA A 289 -18.82 -15.27 32.64
C ALA A 289 -17.75 -15.19 31.53
N LEU A 290 -17.88 -14.25 30.61
CA LEU A 290 -16.90 -14.00 29.55
C LEU A 290 -15.54 -13.62 30.13
N ARG A 291 -15.50 -12.72 31.12
CA ARG A 291 -14.24 -12.32 31.78
C ARG A 291 -13.56 -13.50 32.48
N GLU A 292 -14.33 -14.36 33.15
CA GLU A 292 -13.80 -15.58 33.76
C GLU A 292 -13.21 -16.51 32.69
N TYR A 293 -13.93 -16.72 31.59
CA TYR A 293 -13.44 -17.52 30.47
C TYR A 293 -12.15 -16.97 29.88
N LEU A 294 -12.08 -15.67 29.56
CA LEU A 294 -10.89 -15.04 28.99
C LEU A 294 -9.67 -15.16 29.92
N SER A 295 -9.87 -15.06 31.23
CA SER A 295 -8.81 -15.36 32.21
C SER A 295 -8.27 -16.78 32.15
N THR A 296 -9.09 -17.77 31.78
CA THR A 296 -8.60 -19.15 31.56
C THR A 296 -7.80 -19.31 30.27
N GLN A 297 -7.99 -18.41 29.31
CA GLN A 297 -7.32 -18.43 28.00
C GLN A 297 -6.04 -17.59 27.98
N GLY A 298 -5.59 -17.06 29.12
CA GLY A 298 -4.34 -16.30 29.23
C GLY A 298 -4.49 -14.78 29.07
N TYR A 299 -5.71 -14.27 28.86
CA TYR A 299 -5.99 -12.84 28.85
C TYR A 299 -6.21 -12.32 30.28
N ASP A 300 -5.89 -11.05 30.55
CA ASP A 300 -6.28 -10.41 31.80
C ASP A 300 -7.73 -9.91 31.73
N GLY A 301 -8.67 -10.86 31.77
CA GLY A 301 -10.11 -10.59 31.68
C GLY A 301 -10.66 -9.58 32.70
N ALA A 302 -9.91 -9.24 33.76
CA ALA A 302 -10.30 -8.19 34.71
C ALA A 302 -9.93 -6.77 34.23
N SER A 303 -8.83 -6.63 33.49
CA SER A 303 -8.38 -5.33 32.97
C SER A 303 -8.86 -5.04 31.54
N MET A 304 -9.32 -6.07 30.81
CA MET A 304 -9.86 -5.88 29.46
C MET A 304 -11.05 -4.93 29.39
N ASN A 305 -11.06 -4.08 28.37
CA ASN A 305 -12.14 -3.17 28.06
C ASN A 305 -13.19 -3.82 27.15
N ILE A 306 -14.05 -4.66 27.75
CA ILE A 306 -15.20 -5.26 27.07
C ILE A 306 -16.38 -4.29 27.13
N VAL A 307 -16.80 -3.79 25.97
CA VAL A 307 -17.93 -2.88 25.81
C VAL A 307 -19.16 -3.68 25.37
N THR A 308 -20.31 -3.42 26.01
CA THR A 308 -21.60 -3.96 25.54
C THR A 308 -22.55 -2.82 25.21
N ARG A 309 -23.18 -2.89 24.03
CA ARG A 309 -24.11 -1.85 23.55
C ARG A 309 -25.49 -2.44 23.26
N ALA A 310 -26.51 -1.82 23.85
CA ALA A 310 -27.90 -2.19 23.66
C ALA A 310 -28.45 -1.48 22.41
N TYR A 311 -29.03 -2.24 21.48
CA TYR A 311 -29.68 -1.70 20.30
C TYR A 311 -31.16 -2.08 20.30
N SER A 312 -32.03 -1.07 20.31
CA SER A 312 -33.49 -1.23 20.33
C SER A 312 -34.13 -0.84 19.00
N GLY A 313 -35.40 -1.18 18.81
CA GLY A 313 -36.17 -0.79 17.61
C GLY A 313 -36.31 -1.90 16.55
N ALA A 314 -36.66 -1.52 15.33
CA ALA A 314 -36.79 -2.47 14.22
C ALA A 314 -35.42 -3.01 13.79
N VAL A 315 -35.38 -4.22 13.23
CA VAL A 315 -34.12 -4.87 12.82
C VAL A 315 -33.35 -3.98 11.84
N GLY A 316 -34.01 -3.43 10.81
CA GLY A 316 -33.40 -2.49 9.86
C GLY A 316 -32.78 -1.26 10.53
N ASP A 317 -33.50 -0.60 11.43
CA ASP A 317 -32.99 0.59 12.13
C ASP A 317 -31.78 0.26 13.01
N SER A 318 -31.82 -0.87 13.73
CA SER A 318 -30.71 -1.29 14.60
C SER A 318 -29.47 -1.72 13.81
N CYS A 319 -29.65 -2.42 12.68
CA CYS A 319 -28.54 -2.85 11.82
C CYS A 319 -27.91 -1.64 11.10
N ALA A 320 -28.71 -0.69 10.64
CA ALA A 320 -28.21 0.55 10.05
C ALA A 320 -27.34 1.36 11.04
N GLN A 321 -27.77 1.46 12.31
CA GLN A 321 -26.96 2.09 13.35
C GLN A 321 -25.64 1.33 13.58
N ILE A 322 -25.66 0.00 13.64
CA ILE A 322 -24.44 -0.80 13.82
C ILE A 322 -23.47 -0.59 12.64
N LYS A 323 -23.97 -0.57 11.40
CA LYS A 323 -23.18 -0.28 10.20
C LYS A 323 -22.58 1.12 10.22
N GLU A 324 -23.35 2.10 10.68
CA GLU A 324 -22.90 3.50 10.78
C GLU A 324 -21.78 3.67 11.81
N VAL A 325 -21.83 2.98 12.96
CA VAL A 325 -20.74 3.05 13.96
C VAL A 325 -19.51 2.25 13.54
N GLY A 326 -19.68 1.08 12.91
CA GLY A 326 -18.60 0.33 12.26
C GLY A 326 -17.56 -0.33 13.19
N ASP A 327 -17.85 -0.43 14.48
CA ASP A 327 -16.91 -0.87 15.54
C ASP A 327 -17.42 -2.06 16.38
N VAL A 328 -18.49 -2.72 15.93
CA VAL A 328 -19.07 -3.88 16.62
C VAL A 328 -18.39 -5.15 16.15
N ASP A 329 -17.90 -5.96 17.08
CA ASP A 329 -17.26 -7.24 16.78
C ASP A 329 -18.28 -8.39 16.72
N ILE A 330 -19.23 -8.40 17.67
CA ILE A 330 -20.22 -9.47 17.82
C ILE A 330 -21.61 -8.89 18.04
N MET A 331 -22.61 -9.41 17.32
CA MET A 331 -24.03 -9.13 17.54
C MET A 331 -24.73 -10.31 18.20
N LEU A 332 -25.55 -10.06 19.23
CA LEU A 332 -26.31 -11.07 19.97
C LEU A 332 -27.80 -10.77 20.04
N GLY A 333 -28.64 -11.78 19.82
CA GLY A 333 -30.08 -11.71 20.09
C GLY A 333 -30.96 -11.33 18.90
N TRP A 334 -30.37 -11.05 17.74
CA TRP A 334 -31.11 -10.92 16.48
C TRP A 334 -31.59 -12.29 15.97
N SER A 335 -32.48 -12.28 14.97
CA SER A 335 -32.90 -13.49 14.26
C SER A 335 -32.09 -13.66 12.96
N SER A 336 -32.41 -14.66 12.13
CA SER A 336 -31.74 -14.88 10.84
C SER A 336 -31.85 -13.73 9.83
N ASN A 337 -32.64 -12.70 10.12
CA ASN A 337 -33.07 -11.69 9.15
C ASN A 337 -32.20 -10.40 9.15
N ILE A 338 -30.97 -10.45 9.65
CA ILE A 338 -30.06 -9.29 9.57
C ILE A 338 -29.62 -9.02 8.13
N ASP A 339 -29.60 -10.03 7.28
CA ASP A 339 -29.28 -9.93 5.84
C ASP A 339 -30.44 -9.38 5.01
N THR A 340 -31.65 -9.71 5.41
CA THR A 340 -32.88 -9.44 4.65
C THR A 340 -33.61 -8.21 5.17
N THR A 341 -33.88 -8.14 6.47
CA THR A 341 -34.54 -6.99 7.11
C THR A 341 -33.53 -5.97 7.62
N GLY A 342 -32.36 -6.43 8.04
CA GLY A 342 -31.26 -5.58 8.50
C GLY A 342 -30.44 -4.97 7.37
N GLU A 343 -30.58 -5.48 6.13
CA GLU A 343 -29.82 -5.04 4.95
C GLU A 343 -28.30 -5.07 5.18
N MET A 344 -27.83 -6.03 5.96
CA MET A 344 -26.41 -6.33 6.14
C MET A 344 -25.94 -7.34 5.09
N THR A 345 -24.78 -7.14 4.50
CA THR A 345 -24.19 -8.01 3.47
C THR A 345 -23.15 -8.94 4.10
N GLU A 346 -23.27 -10.25 3.88
CA GLU A 346 -22.27 -11.23 4.31
C GLU A 346 -20.94 -11.01 3.55
N GLY A 347 -19.82 -11.00 4.27
CA GLY A 347 -18.49 -10.69 3.75
C GLY A 347 -18.14 -9.20 3.68
N GLU A 348 -19.10 -8.31 3.96
CA GLU A 348 -18.90 -6.86 4.00
C GLU A 348 -19.28 -6.29 5.38
N ASP A 349 -20.52 -6.52 5.81
CA ASP A 349 -21.04 -6.01 7.09
C ASP A 349 -20.96 -7.04 8.23
N PHE A 350 -20.97 -8.34 7.90
CA PHE A 350 -20.77 -9.42 8.86
C PHE A 350 -20.13 -10.64 8.17
N LEU A 351 -19.42 -11.47 8.93
CA LEU A 351 -18.71 -12.64 8.41
C LEU A 351 -19.51 -13.94 8.59
N GLN A 352 -20.21 -14.07 9.71
CA GLN A 352 -21.01 -15.26 10.04
C GLN A 352 -22.26 -14.85 10.81
N ASN A 353 -23.38 -15.52 10.57
CA ASN A 353 -24.61 -15.35 11.36
C ASN A 353 -25.24 -16.72 11.61
N VAL A 354 -25.12 -17.22 12.84
CA VAL A 354 -25.49 -18.60 13.18
C VAL A 354 -26.52 -18.61 14.31
N GLY A 355 -27.56 -19.44 14.14
CA GLY A 355 -28.66 -19.60 15.09
C GLY A 355 -28.39 -20.66 16.16
N GLY A 356 -29.30 -20.78 17.12
CA GLY A 356 -29.25 -21.81 18.16
C GLY A 356 -28.66 -21.35 19.51
N VAL A 357 -28.38 -20.06 19.66
CA VAL A 357 -27.77 -19.48 20.87
C VAL A 357 -28.86 -19.06 21.86
N THR A 358 -28.80 -19.56 23.09
CA THR A 358 -29.74 -19.23 24.18
C THR A 358 -28.98 -18.69 25.40
N ILE A 359 -28.78 -17.37 25.45
CA ILE A 359 -28.15 -16.67 26.59
C ILE A 359 -29.21 -16.24 27.63
N GLY A 360 -30.40 -15.86 27.15
CA GLY A 360 -31.54 -15.44 27.98
C GLY A 360 -32.69 -16.44 27.93
N THR A 361 -33.90 -15.96 27.69
CA THR A 361 -35.11 -16.79 27.64
C THR A 361 -35.51 -17.27 26.25
N ALA A 362 -34.83 -16.77 25.20
CA ALA A 362 -35.14 -17.08 23.81
C ALA A 362 -33.90 -17.56 23.05
N GLU A 363 -34.10 -18.54 22.17
CA GLU A 363 -33.09 -18.97 21.20
C GLU A 363 -33.00 -17.96 20.06
N ARG A 364 -31.79 -17.47 19.79
CA ARG A 364 -31.52 -16.40 18.83
C ARG A 364 -30.24 -16.68 18.05
N TYR A 365 -29.91 -15.76 17.16
CA TYR A 365 -28.70 -15.78 16.36
C TYR A 365 -27.62 -14.92 17.00
N ALA A 366 -26.38 -15.33 16.78
CA ALA A 366 -25.19 -14.54 17.03
C ALA A 366 -24.49 -14.29 15.69
N ALA A 367 -24.09 -13.05 15.43
CA ALA A 367 -23.30 -12.71 14.25
C ALA A 367 -21.90 -12.23 14.64
N ARG A 368 -20.90 -12.64 13.85
CA ARG A 368 -19.51 -12.18 13.96
C ARG A 368 -19.25 -11.18 12.84
N LEU A 369 -18.77 -9.99 13.18
CA LEU A 369 -18.57 -8.89 12.25
C LEU A 369 -17.09 -8.66 11.93
N THR A 370 -16.21 -8.87 12.91
CA THR A 370 -14.74 -8.76 12.75
C THR A 370 -14.04 -10.13 12.86
N ASN A 371 -12.75 -10.20 12.49
CA ASN A 371 -11.99 -11.45 12.39
C ASN A 371 -10.67 -11.47 13.19
N ASP A 372 -10.53 -10.62 14.20
CA ASP A 372 -9.38 -10.68 15.10
C ASP A 372 -9.42 -11.92 16.01
N GLU A 373 -8.29 -12.26 16.63
CA GLU A 373 -8.14 -13.46 17.46
C GLU A 373 -9.12 -13.53 18.62
N LEU A 374 -9.32 -12.40 19.31
CA LEU A 374 -10.16 -12.32 20.49
C LEU A 374 -11.64 -12.46 20.12
N THR A 375 -12.09 -11.79 19.06
CA THR A 375 -13.46 -11.92 18.56
C THR A 375 -13.80 -13.37 18.18
N ARG A 376 -12.88 -14.09 17.54
CA ARG A 376 -13.07 -15.50 17.15
C ARG A 376 -13.15 -16.41 18.37
N LEU A 377 -12.26 -16.21 19.34
CA LEU A 377 -12.25 -16.93 20.62
C LEU A 377 -13.56 -16.75 21.37
N VAL A 378 -14.04 -15.51 21.48
CA VAL A 378 -15.30 -15.21 22.18
C VAL A 378 -16.51 -15.74 21.41
N TYR A 379 -16.54 -15.57 20.09
CA TYR A 379 -17.64 -16.08 19.26
C TYR A 379 -17.77 -17.60 19.42
N ARG A 380 -16.66 -18.35 19.40
CA ARG A 380 -16.69 -19.80 19.65
C ARG A 380 -17.19 -20.16 21.05
N TRP A 381 -16.67 -19.49 22.07
CA TRP A 381 -17.11 -19.70 23.45
C TRP A 381 -18.62 -19.49 23.64
N ILE A 382 -19.21 -18.53 22.92
CA ILE A 382 -20.67 -18.30 22.94
C ILE A 382 -21.42 -19.55 22.50
N PHE A 383 -20.98 -20.21 21.43
CA PHE A 383 -21.63 -21.44 20.97
C PHE A 383 -21.37 -22.63 21.88
N ASP A 384 -20.13 -22.80 22.37
CA ASP A 384 -19.79 -23.91 23.29
C ASP A 384 -20.56 -23.81 24.62
N THR A 385 -20.91 -22.60 25.04
CA THR A 385 -21.57 -22.35 26.33
C THR A 385 -23.09 -22.23 26.22
N TYR A 386 -23.58 -21.59 25.15
CA TYR A 386 -24.98 -21.19 25.05
C TYR A 386 -25.73 -21.81 23.86
N SER A 387 -25.11 -22.69 23.07
CA SER A 387 -25.77 -23.41 21.98
C SER A 387 -25.73 -24.92 22.18
N GLU A 388 -26.83 -25.60 21.82
CA GLU A 388 -26.84 -27.07 21.69
C GLU A 388 -26.34 -27.54 20.32
N THR A 389 -26.26 -26.61 19.36
CA THR A 389 -25.76 -26.88 18.01
C THR A 389 -24.31 -26.37 17.92
N PRO A 390 -23.33 -27.24 17.64
CA PRO A 390 -21.94 -26.81 17.49
C PRO A 390 -21.81 -25.84 16.31
N LEU A 391 -20.90 -24.87 16.44
CA LEU A 391 -20.62 -23.90 15.40
C LEU A 391 -20.17 -24.63 14.11
N PRO A 392 -20.72 -24.31 12.92
CA PRO A 392 -20.24 -24.89 11.67
C PRO A 392 -18.77 -24.52 11.42
N GLU A 393 -17.94 -25.47 10.99
CA GLU A 393 -16.56 -25.17 10.58
C GLU A 393 -16.57 -24.31 9.30
N TYR A 394 -16.17 -23.04 9.41
CA TYR A 394 -15.99 -22.14 8.26
C TYR A 394 -14.49 -22.02 7.90
N PRO A 395 -14.15 -21.85 6.60
CA PRO A 395 -12.74 -21.80 6.14
C PRO A 395 -11.89 -20.69 6.77
N ASP A 396 -12.55 -19.61 7.19
CA ASP A 396 -11.92 -18.42 7.78
C ASP A 396 -11.99 -18.41 9.31
N ASP A 397 -12.47 -19.49 9.93
CA ASP A 397 -12.41 -19.63 11.36
C ASP A 397 -11.03 -20.21 11.75
N PRO A 398 -10.19 -19.48 12.49
CA PRO A 398 -9.07 -20.07 13.20
C PRO A 398 -9.61 -21.23 14.01
N THR A 399 -9.13 -22.41 13.73
CA THR A 399 -9.04 -23.40 14.78
C THR A 399 -8.38 -22.71 15.99
N THR A 400 -9.02 -22.69 17.17
CA THR A 400 -8.32 -22.65 18.47
C THR A 400 -7.01 -23.35 18.23
N ASP A 401 -5.89 -22.62 18.21
CA ASP A 401 -4.64 -23.09 17.59
C ASP A 401 -4.47 -24.55 17.99
N PRO A 402 -4.83 -25.51 17.11
CA PRO A 402 -4.69 -26.89 17.45
C PRO A 402 -3.19 -26.96 17.61
N GLU A 403 -2.69 -27.58 18.69
CA GLU A 403 -1.27 -27.93 18.73
C GLU A 403 -0.91 -28.35 17.31
N PRO A 404 0.01 -27.61 16.63
CA PRO A 404 0.09 -27.63 15.18
C PRO A 404 0.11 -29.08 14.77
N ASP A 405 -0.73 -29.54 13.83
CA ASP A 405 -0.80 -30.98 13.58
C ASP A 405 0.57 -31.49 13.15
N LEU A 406 1.27 -32.05 14.13
CA LEU A 406 2.68 -32.40 14.04
C LEU A 406 2.86 -33.74 13.31
N SER A 407 1.77 -34.34 12.84
CA SER A 407 1.79 -35.60 12.10
C SER A 407 2.49 -35.46 10.74
N ASP A 408 2.44 -34.27 10.14
CA ASP A 408 3.19 -33.94 8.93
C ASP A 408 4.36 -33.01 9.25
N ARG A 409 5.57 -33.53 9.02
CA ARG A 409 6.85 -32.87 9.28
C ARG A 409 7.54 -32.46 7.99
N SER A 410 6.92 -32.72 6.84
CA SER A 410 7.49 -32.41 5.53
C SER A 410 6.63 -31.38 4.82
N LEU A 411 7.27 -30.44 4.15
CA LEU A 411 6.59 -29.52 3.24
C LEU A 411 7.43 -29.34 1.99
N LYS A 412 6.91 -29.73 0.84
CA LYS A 412 7.59 -29.62 -0.44
C LYS A 412 6.87 -28.67 -1.38
N ILE A 413 7.55 -27.60 -1.73
CA ILE A 413 7.02 -26.54 -2.57
C ILE A 413 7.74 -26.56 -3.91
N ALA A 414 7.00 -26.82 -4.99
CA ALA A 414 7.50 -26.65 -6.34
C ALA A 414 7.45 -25.18 -6.75
N TRP A 415 8.47 -24.69 -7.45
CA TRP A 415 8.44 -23.37 -8.06
C TRP A 415 8.84 -23.42 -9.54
N TYR A 416 8.20 -22.58 -10.36
CA TYR A 416 8.39 -22.62 -11.80
C TYR A 416 9.67 -21.87 -12.19
N ASP A 417 10.71 -22.62 -12.54
CA ASP A 417 12.03 -22.10 -12.90
C ASP A 417 12.07 -21.66 -14.35
N LYS A 418 11.39 -20.53 -14.58
CA LYS A 418 11.32 -19.85 -15.86
C LYS A 418 11.05 -18.39 -15.63
N GLU A 419 12.06 -17.67 -15.15
CA GLU A 419 11.99 -16.26 -14.73
C GLU A 419 11.22 -15.35 -15.71
N SER A 420 11.49 -15.46 -17.02
CA SER A 420 10.76 -14.70 -18.05
C SER A 420 9.23 -14.88 -18.00
N THR A 421 8.77 -16.03 -17.52
CA THR A 421 7.37 -16.41 -17.35
C THR A 421 6.92 -16.25 -15.90
N SER A 422 7.50 -16.93 -14.93
CA SER A 422 7.05 -16.91 -13.52
C SER A 422 7.42 -15.62 -12.79
N GLY A 423 8.52 -14.98 -13.16
CA GLY A 423 9.16 -13.91 -12.39
C GLY A 423 10.06 -14.46 -11.27
N LEU A 424 9.96 -15.75 -10.96
CA LEU A 424 10.73 -16.39 -9.90
C LEU A 424 12.13 -16.75 -10.39
N ASN A 425 13.10 -16.59 -9.50
CA ASN A 425 14.48 -17.05 -9.64
C ASN A 425 14.97 -17.52 -8.27
N SER A 426 16.15 -18.13 -8.21
CA SER A 426 16.72 -18.67 -6.96
C SER A 426 16.85 -17.64 -5.84
N LEU A 427 17.12 -16.38 -6.17
CA LEU A 427 17.27 -15.30 -5.20
C LEU A 427 15.95 -14.99 -4.48
N ILE A 428 14.87 -14.84 -5.24
CA ILE A 428 13.52 -14.62 -4.70
C ILE A 428 13.09 -15.83 -3.86
N ILE A 429 13.38 -17.05 -4.32
CA ILE A 429 12.99 -18.26 -3.61
C ILE A 429 13.75 -18.42 -2.28
N ALA A 430 15.02 -18.01 -2.21
CA ALA A 430 15.79 -17.99 -0.96
C ALA A 430 15.22 -16.98 0.07
N ASN A 431 14.79 -15.81 -0.40
CA ASN A 431 14.11 -14.82 0.44
C ASN A 431 12.77 -15.37 0.97
N PHE A 432 11.96 -15.94 0.08
CA PHE A 432 10.70 -16.60 0.43
C PHE A 432 10.89 -17.75 1.43
N GLU A 433 11.90 -18.60 1.25
CA GLU A 433 12.18 -19.71 2.18
C GLU A 433 12.49 -19.20 3.59
N THR A 434 13.22 -18.09 3.72
CA THR A 434 13.53 -17.46 5.00
C THR A 434 12.26 -16.98 5.70
N ALA A 435 11.39 -16.27 4.97
CA ALA A 435 10.12 -15.79 5.48
C ALA A 435 9.17 -16.94 5.86
N LEU A 436 9.12 -18.00 5.03
CA LEU A 436 8.31 -19.20 5.29
C LEU A 436 8.72 -19.89 6.59
N LYS A 437 10.02 -20.05 6.83
CA LYS A 437 10.54 -20.67 8.05
C LYS A 437 10.20 -19.84 9.29
N ALA A 438 10.31 -18.52 9.21
CA ALA A 438 9.92 -17.61 10.29
C ALA A 438 8.43 -17.74 10.60
N TYR A 439 7.59 -17.66 9.57
CA TYR A 439 6.13 -17.81 9.69
C TYR A 439 5.73 -19.15 10.32
N LEU A 440 6.33 -20.25 9.88
CA LEU A 440 6.05 -21.58 10.44
C LEU A 440 6.50 -21.69 11.90
N ALA A 441 7.64 -21.10 12.27
CA ALA A 441 8.12 -21.08 13.64
C ALA A 441 7.19 -20.29 14.57
N GLU A 442 6.71 -19.13 14.12
CA GLU A 442 5.70 -18.34 14.82
C GLU A 442 4.36 -19.08 14.93
N SER A 443 4.01 -19.88 13.93
CA SER A 443 2.84 -20.76 13.91
C SER A 443 3.05 -22.07 14.68
N GLY A 444 4.06 -22.15 15.55
CA GLY A 444 4.30 -23.28 16.45
C GLY A 444 4.95 -24.52 15.84
N TYR A 445 5.43 -24.48 14.59
CA TYR A 445 6.18 -25.60 13.99
C TYR A 445 7.67 -25.51 14.38
N PRO A 446 8.20 -26.48 15.14
CA PRO A 446 9.60 -26.44 15.56
C PRO A 446 10.52 -26.74 14.37
N MET A 447 11.25 -25.73 13.89
CA MET A 447 12.14 -25.86 12.72
C MET A 447 13.17 -26.99 12.83
N SER A 448 13.56 -27.39 14.04
CA SER A 448 14.44 -28.54 14.28
C SER A 448 13.84 -29.90 13.91
N GLU A 449 12.52 -29.97 13.73
CA GLU A 449 11.80 -31.19 13.36
C GLU A 449 11.24 -31.14 11.93
N MET A 450 11.24 -29.96 11.30
CA MET A 450 10.65 -29.74 9.99
C MET A 450 11.63 -30.05 8.85
N ASN A 451 11.12 -30.68 7.80
CA ASN A 451 11.80 -30.90 6.53
C ASN A 451 11.10 -30.09 5.43
N ILE A 452 11.59 -28.87 5.20
CA ILE A 452 11.05 -27.96 4.19
C ILE A 452 11.96 -28.03 2.95
N GLU A 453 11.39 -28.33 1.79
CA GLU A 453 12.11 -28.45 0.51
C GLU A 453 11.45 -27.55 -0.54
N LEU A 454 12.22 -26.67 -1.17
CA LEU A 454 11.76 -25.86 -2.30
C LEU A 454 12.44 -26.38 -3.57
N ARG A 455 11.67 -26.96 -4.49
CA ARG A 455 12.18 -27.64 -5.68
C ARG A 455 11.89 -26.85 -6.94
N ALA A 456 12.96 -26.55 -7.69
CA ALA A 456 12.89 -25.90 -8.99
C ALA A 456 12.40 -26.89 -10.06
N TYR A 457 11.48 -26.45 -10.92
CA TYR A 457 11.06 -27.22 -12.09
C TYR A 457 11.19 -26.38 -13.36
N GLU A 458 12.07 -26.83 -14.26
CA GLU A 458 12.33 -26.20 -15.55
C GLU A 458 11.39 -26.70 -16.66
N GLY A 459 11.43 -26.03 -17.81
CA GLY A 459 10.77 -26.46 -19.04
C GLY A 459 9.53 -25.64 -19.39
N ASP A 460 8.68 -26.18 -20.26
CA ASP A 460 7.34 -25.62 -20.48
C ASP A 460 6.33 -26.19 -19.46
N VAL A 461 5.10 -25.69 -19.48
CA VAL A 461 4.06 -26.09 -18.51
C VAL A 461 3.78 -27.59 -18.59
N ALA A 462 3.78 -28.19 -19.79
CA ALA A 462 3.60 -29.63 -19.95
C ALA A 462 4.75 -30.44 -19.34
N THR A 463 6.00 -30.05 -19.61
CA THR A 463 7.20 -30.74 -19.13
C THR A 463 7.34 -30.64 -17.62
N SER A 464 7.18 -29.44 -17.07
CA SER A 464 7.29 -29.19 -15.62
C SER A 464 6.18 -29.87 -14.82
N CYS A 465 4.92 -29.78 -15.25
CA CYS A 465 3.81 -30.49 -14.59
C CYS A 465 3.98 -32.02 -14.68
N ALA A 466 4.48 -32.56 -15.79
CA ALA A 466 4.74 -33.99 -15.91
C ALA A 466 5.83 -34.47 -14.92
N ALA A 467 6.87 -33.66 -14.72
CA ALA A 467 7.91 -33.95 -13.72
C ALA A 467 7.35 -33.90 -12.28
N ILE A 468 6.52 -32.90 -11.96
CA ILE A 468 5.85 -32.80 -10.65
C ILE A 468 4.97 -34.02 -10.38
N MET A 469 4.15 -34.43 -11.36
CA MET A 469 3.30 -35.62 -11.24
C MET A 469 4.12 -36.92 -11.16
N GLN A 470 5.29 -36.97 -11.78
CA GLN A 470 6.19 -38.11 -11.69
C GLN A 470 6.81 -38.24 -10.28
N ASP A 471 7.21 -37.12 -9.69
CA ASP A 471 7.77 -37.08 -8.34
C ASP A 471 6.71 -37.41 -7.28
N GLY A 472 5.48 -36.90 -7.47
CA GLY A 472 4.30 -37.30 -6.71
C GLY A 472 4.34 -36.93 -5.22
N ASP A 473 5.22 -36.01 -4.84
CA ASP A 473 5.51 -35.63 -3.45
C ASP A 473 5.43 -34.12 -3.18
N ILE A 474 4.91 -33.34 -4.13
CA ILE A 474 4.75 -31.89 -4.02
C ILE A 474 3.45 -31.54 -3.31
N ASP A 475 3.53 -30.60 -2.36
CA ASP A 475 2.40 -30.12 -1.56
C ASP A 475 1.81 -28.82 -2.12
N ILE A 476 2.66 -27.91 -2.59
CA ILE A 476 2.28 -26.60 -3.12
C ILE A 476 3.07 -26.30 -4.39
N MET A 477 2.44 -25.65 -5.37
CA MET A 477 3.09 -25.13 -6.57
C MET A 477 3.03 -23.60 -6.62
N LEU A 478 4.14 -22.95 -6.98
CA LEU A 478 4.29 -21.50 -7.10
C LEU A 478 4.69 -21.07 -8.52
N GLY A 479 3.97 -20.13 -9.11
CA GLY A 479 4.43 -19.39 -10.30
C GLY A 479 3.93 -19.92 -11.65
N TRP A 480 3.17 -21.01 -11.68
CA TRP A 480 2.48 -21.45 -12.90
C TRP A 480 1.28 -20.54 -13.22
N GLY A 481 0.71 -20.73 -14.42
CA GLY A 481 -0.50 -20.02 -14.86
C GLY A 481 -1.77 -20.86 -14.69
N LYS A 482 -2.91 -20.32 -15.15
CA LYS A 482 -4.19 -21.05 -15.23
C LYS A 482 -4.15 -22.35 -16.06
N ASN A 483 -3.11 -22.52 -16.87
CA ASN A 483 -2.97 -23.59 -17.86
C ASN A 483 -2.36 -24.89 -17.30
N ILE A 484 -2.15 -25.04 -15.99
CA ILE A 484 -1.70 -26.33 -15.41
C ILE A 484 -2.67 -27.47 -15.73
N GLY A 485 -3.96 -27.18 -15.87
CA GLY A 485 -4.95 -28.19 -16.28
C GLY A 485 -5.02 -28.42 -17.79
N SER A 486 -5.00 -27.34 -18.59
CA SER A 486 -5.18 -27.44 -20.05
C SER A 486 -3.91 -27.84 -20.80
N GLU A 487 -2.74 -27.37 -20.35
CA GLU A 487 -1.44 -27.63 -20.97
C GLU A 487 -0.55 -28.51 -20.10
N GLY A 488 -0.62 -28.36 -18.77
CA GLY A 488 0.13 -29.18 -17.82
C GLY A 488 -0.41 -30.60 -17.64
N GLY A 489 -1.65 -30.85 -18.09
CA GLY A 489 -2.30 -32.16 -17.98
C GLY A 489 -2.72 -32.55 -16.56
N MET A 490 -2.67 -31.61 -15.59
CA MET A 490 -3.09 -31.86 -14.21
C MET A 490 -4.61 -31.78 -14.07
N THR A 491 -5.20 -32.71 -13.32
CA THR A 491 -6.64 -32.82 -13.12
C THR A 491 -7.05 -32.25 -11.76
N SER A 492 -7.95 -31.28 -11.74
CA SER A 492 -8.48 -30.73 -10.49
C SER A 492 -9.21 -31.79 -9.67
N GLY A 493 -8.99 -31.81 -8.36
CA GLY A 493 -9.47 -32.81 -7.41
C GLY A 493 -8.71 -34.14 -7.46
N THR A 494 -7.70 -34.29 -8.34
CA THR A 494 -6.82 -35.47 -8.40
C THR A 494 -5.36 -35.08 -8.24
N ASP A 495 -4.87 -34.20 -9.11
CA ASP A 495 -3.47 -33.77 -9.14
C ASP A 495 -3.26 -32.40 -8.45
N PHE A 496 -4.33 -31.63 -8.26
CA PHE A 496 -4.34 -30.44 -7.40
C PHE A 496 -5.74 -30.18 -6.86
N ILE A 497 -5.84 -29.61 -5.66
CA ILE A 497 -7.09 -29.34 -4.95
C ILE A 497 -7.61 -27.95 -5.30
N GLN A 498 -6.74 -26.94 -5.22
CA GLN A 498 -7.10 -25.53 -5.41
C GLN A 498 -6.04 -24.85 -6.26
N ASN A 499 -6.45 -23.91 -7.11
CA ASN A 499 -5.55 -23.09 -7.91
C ASN A 499 -6.03 -21.64 -7.87
N VAL A 500 -5.29 -20.76 -7.21
CA VAL A 500 -5.66 -19.36 -6.94
C VAL A 500 -4.82 -18.44 -7.82
N SER A 501 -5.48 -17.48 -8.46
CA SER A 501 -4.84 -16.46 -9.30
C SER A 501 -4.55 -15.19 -8.53
N GLY A 502 -3.74 -14.31 -9.11
CA GLY A 502 -3.63 -12.93 -8.65
C GLY A 502 -2.46 -12.68 -7.70
N ILE A 503 -1.67 -13.72 -7.40
CA ILE A 503 -0.57 -13.64 -6.43
C ILE A 503 0.62 -12.92 -7.07
N PRO A 504 1.04 -11.76 -6.55
CA PRO A 504 2.26 -11.09 -6.97
C PRO A 504 3.49 -11.92 -6.58
N MET A 505 4.39 -12.12 -7.54
CA MET A 505 5.70 -12.73 -7.32
C MET A 505 6.67 -12.35 -8.43
N GLY A 506 7.89 -11.94 -8.09
CA GLY A 506 8.94 -11.57 -9.04
C GLY A 506 8.50 -10.55 -10.09
N GLY A 507 7.73 -9.54 -9.68
CA GLY A 507 7.19 -8.50 -10.56
C GLY A 507 6.08 -8.97 -11.52
N LYS A 508 5.50 -10.17 -11.32
CA LYS A 508 4.41 -10.71 -12.13
C LYS A 508 3.26 -11.19 -11.26
N SER A 509 2.04 -11.16 -11.81
CA SER A 509 0.89 -11.82 -11.18
C SER A 509 0.76 -13.27 -11.71
N ARG A 510 0.76 -14.23 -10.78
CA ARG A 510 0.80 -15.67 -11.06
C ARG A 510 -0.16 -16.44 -10.16
N TYR A 511 -0.13 -17.76 -10.33
CA TYR A 511 -0.98 -18.68 -9.60
C TYR A 511 -0.18 -19.44 -8.56
N ILE A 512 -0.86 -19.78 -7.47
CA ILE A 512 -0.44 -20.80 -6.52
C ILE A 512 -1.43 -21.96 -6.57
N ALA A 513 -0.93 -23.19 -6.51
CA ALA A 513 -1.78 -24.38 -6.46
C ALA A 513 -1.52 -25.20 -5.21
N ARG A 514 -2.59 -25.61 -4.54
CA ARG A 514 -2.56 -26.54 -3.41
C ARG A 514 -2.71 -27.95 -3.95
N VAL A 515 -1.72 -28.81 -3.72
CA VAL A 515 -1.68 -30.19 -4.23
C VAL A 515 -2.16 -31.18 -3.17
N THR A 516 -1.70 -31.04 -1.93
CA THR A 516 -2.09 -31.91 -0.80
C THR A 516 -3.01 -31.19 0.20
N ASP A 517 -3.68 -31.94 1.07
CA ASP A 517 -4.69 -31.40 2.00
C ASP A 517 -4.26 -31.44 3.47
N THR A 518 -2.95 -31.45 3.73
CA THR A 518 -2.39 -31.53 5.09
C THR A 518 -2.54 -30.20 5.83
N ALA A 519 -2.48 -30.22 7.16
CA ALA A 519 -2.68 -29.02 7.99
C ALA A 519 -1.64 -27.94 7.66
N ILE A 520 -0.36 -28.30 7.59
CA ILE A 520 0.72 -27.38 7.21
C ILE A 520 0.54 -26.83 5.79
N THR A 521 0.07 -27.66 4.86
CA THR A 521 -0.18 -27.23 3.47
C THR A 521 -1.32 -26.23 3.41
N LYS A 522 -2.40 -26.42 4.17
CA LYS A 522 -3.50 -25.43 4.28
C LYS A 522 -3.03 -24.13 4.89
N LEU A 523 -2.25 -24.21 5.96
CA LEU A 523 -1.67 -23.06 6.66
C LEU A 523 -0.81 -22.22 5.71
N VAL A 524 0.18 -22.84 5.06
CA VAL A 524 1.09 -22.15 4.14
C VAL A 524 0.36 -21.64 2.90
N PHE A 525 -0.60 -22.40 2.36
CA PHE A 525 -1.39 -21.97 1.21
C PHE A 525 -2.28 -20.75 1.53
N ALA A 526 -2.81 -20.64 2.75
CA ALA A 526 -3.52 -19.45 3.22
C ALA A 526 -2.55 -18.27 3.39
N TRP A 527 -1.41 -18.49 4.04
CA TRP A 527 -0.38 -17.48 4.22
C TRP A 527 0.13 -16.88 2.91
N LEU A 528 0.35 -17.71 1.88
CA LEU A 528 0.76 -17.29 0.54
C LEU A 528 -0.18 -16.26 -0.13
N GLN A 529 -1.42 -16.12 0.36
CA GLN A 529 -2.40 -15.15 -0.12
C GLN A 529 -2.37 -13.82 0.66
N THR A 530 -1.58 -13.75 1.73
CA THR A 530 -1.41 -12.54 2.56
C THR A 530 -0.29 -11.64 2.03
N GLN A 531 -0.32 -10.36 2.38
CA GLN A 531 0.70 -9.39 1.98
C GLN A 531 2.12 -9.80 2.44
N PRO A 532 2.36 -10.25 3.70
CA PRO A 532 3.70 -10.65 4.13
C PRO A 532 4.34 -11.75 3.28
N ALA A 533 3.57 -12.75 2.85
CA ALA A 533 4.09 -13.79 1.96
C ALA A 533 4.40 -13.25 0.57
N GLN A 534 3.54 -12.38 0.04
CA GLN A 534 3.73 -11.77 -1.29
C GLN A 534 4.96 -10.85 -1.31
N ASP A 535 5.20 -10.09 -0.24
CA ASP A 535 6.40 -9.27 -0.07
C ASP A 535 7.66 -10.12 -0.11
N SER A 536 7.64 -11.30 0.51
CA SER A 536 8.78 -12.23 0.47
C SER A 536 9.05 -12.82 -0.92
N LEU A 537 8.04 -12.82 -1.80
CA LEU A 537 8.11 -13.25 -3.20
C LEU A 537 8.35 -12.09 -4.17
N ALA A 538 8.51 -10.85 -3.68
CA ALA A 538 8.78 -9.69 -4.52
C ALA A 538 10.13 -9.80 -5.24
N ALA A 539 10.33 -8.98 -6.28
CA ALA A 539 11.61 -8.92 -6.96
C ALA A 539 12.69 -8.40 -6.00
N VAL A 540 13.80 -9.14 -5.89
CA VAL A 540 14.96 -8.77 -5.08
C VAL A 540 16.07 -8.35 -6.04
N GLU A 541 16.62 -7.15 -5.86
CA GLU A 541 17.78 -6.67 -6.63
C GLU A 541 18.99 -6.59 -5.70
N ILE A 542 20.06 -7.33 -6.02
CA ILE A 542 21.33 -7.20 -5.33
C ILE A 542 22.12 -6.05 -5.97
N THR A 543 22.20 -4.93 -5.27
CA THR A 543 22.99 -3.77 -5.70
C THR A 543 24.47 -3.87 -5.28
N ASP A 544 24.78 -4.69 -4.29
CA ASP A 544 26.13 -4.83 -3.76
C ASP A 544 26.97 -5.79 -4.60
N THR A 545 28.14 -5.30 -5.00
CA THR A 545 29.07 -6.03 -5.87
C THR A 545 30.24 -6.65 -5.11
N LYS A 546 30.28 -6.48 -3.77
CA LYS A 546 31.34 -6.99 -2.91
C LYS A 546 30.74 -7.49 -1.59
N LEU A 547 31.15 -8.68 -1.17
CA LEU A 547 30.83 -9.28 0.12
C LEU A 547 32.13 -9.60 0.87
N VAL A 548 32.31 -9.03 2.06
CA VAL A 548 33.50 -9.20 2.90
C VAL A 548 33.13 -9.90 4.21
N ILE A 549 33.64 -11.12 4.37
CA ILE A 549 33.47 -11.88 5.60
C ILE A 549 34.79 -11.93 6.37
N GLY A 550 34.81 -11.25 7.51
CA GLY A 550 35.93 -11.25 8.44
C GLY A 550 35.94 -12.47 9.34
N TRP A 551 37.12 -12.97 9.73
CA TRP A 551 37.25 -13.99 10.78
C TRP A 551 38.45 -13.76 11.68
N TYR A 552 38.27 -14.05 12.98
CA TYR A 552 39.35 -13.90 13.98
C TYR A 552 40.19 -15.19 14.12
N ALA A 553 41.44 -15.13 13.67
CA ALA A 553 42.31 -16.31 13.53
C ALA A 553 42.96 -16.82 14.81
N LYS A 554 42.46 -16.42 15.98
CA LYS A 554 42.96 -16.91 17.26
C LYS A 554 42.29 -18.23 17.64
N THR A 555 42.70 -19.33 17.01
CA THR A 555 42.08 -20.66 17.17
C THR A 555 41.93 -21.10 18.64
N SER A 556 42.86 -20.75 19.53
CA SER A 556 42.75 -21.08 20.96
C SER A 556 41.53 -20.45 21.63
N THR A 557 41.08 -19.30 21.13
CA THR A 557 39.83 -18.68 21.53
C THR A 557 38.72 -19.07 20.57
N THR A 558 38.83 -18.83 19.27
CA THR A 558 37.70 -18.88 18.35
C THR A 558 37.31 -20.30 17.93
N GLY A 559 38.22 -21.28 18.05
CA GLY A 559 38.05 -22.62 17.50
C GLY A 559 38.19 -22.69 15.97
N LEU A 560 38.10 -21.55 15.28
CA LEU A 560 38.26 -21.43 13.83
C LEU A 560 39.67 -21.81 13.38
N LYS A 561 39.73 -22.56 12.28
CA LYS A 561 40.95 -22.99 11.59
C LYS A 561 40.85 -22.69 10.11
N GLU A 562 42.00 -22.54 9.44
CA GLU A 562 42.05 -22.27 8.00
C GLU A 562 41.31 -23.33 7.17
N GLU A 563 41.36 -24.61 7.58
CA GLU A 563 40.63 -25.70 6.91
C GLU A 563 39.10 -25.50 6.94
N MET A 564 38.56 -24.98 8.06
CA MET A 564 37.12 -24.68 8.19
C MET A 564 36.74 -23.50 7.29
N LEU A 565 37.56 -22.44 7.27
CA LEU A 565 37.29 -21.27 6.43
C LEU A 565 37.41 -21.61 4.93
N THR A 566 38.29 -22.53 4.56
CA THR A 566 38.40 -23.02 3.17
C THR A 566 37.15 -23.81 2.75
N ALA A 567 36.65 -24.69 3.64
CA ALA A 567 35.41 -25.43 3.40
C ALA A 567 34.19 -24.50 3.35
N PHE A 568 34.16 -23.50 4.23
CA PHE A 568 33.15 -22.45 4.24
C PHE A 568 33.16 -21.62 2.95
N GLU A 569 34.32 -21.13 2.52
CA GLU A 569 34.47 -20.35 1.27
C GLU A 569 34.02 -21.17 0.06
N THR A 570 34.36 -22.46 0.01
CA THR A 570 33.90 -23.36 -1.06
C THR A 570 32.37 -23.48 -1.08
N SER A 571 31.75 -23.63 0.09
CA SER A 571 30.31 -23.77 0.23
C SER A 571 29.58 -22.46 -0.09
N LEU A 572 30.11 -21.32 0.38
CA LEU A 572 29.55 -20.00 0.09
C LEU A 572 29.66 -19.66 -1.40
N THR A 573 30.77 -19.99 -2.05
CA THR A 573 30.92 -19.81 -3.50
C THR A 573 29.89 -20.62 -4.28
N ALA A 574 29.64 -21.87 -3.86
CA ALA A 574 28.61 -22.70 -4.47
C ALA A 574 27.20 -22.13 -4.25
N TYR A 575 26.92 -21.60 -3.05
CA TYR A 575 25.65 -20.96 -2.73
C TYR A 575 25.42 -19.68 -3.55
N LEU A 576 26.43 -18.81 -3.66
CA LEU A 576 26.36 -17.63 -4.53
C LEU A 576 26.14 -18.02 -6.01
N ALA A 577 26.71 -19.14 -6.47
CA ALA A 577 26.46 -19.65 -7.81
C ALA A 577 25.03 -20.14 -8.01
N GLN A 578 24.45 -20.81 -7.00
CA GLN A 578 23.05 -21.23 -7.02
C GLN A 578 22.09 -20.04 -7.09
N LEU A 579 22.46 -18.92 -6.45
CA LEU A 579 21.72 -17.65 -6.49
C LEU A 579 21.94 -16.87 -7.81
N GLY A 580 22.82 -17.33 -8.70
CA GLY A 580 23.15 -16.62 -9.94
C GLY A 580 24.03 -15.39 -9.75
N LEU A 581 24.74 -15.28 -8.62
CA LEU A 581 25.48 -14.09 -8.21
C LEU A 581 27.00 -14.14 -8.48
N THR A 582 27.51 -15.21 -9.10
CA THR A 582 28.97 -15.42 -9.27
C THR A 582 29.66 -14.33 -10.08
N ASP A 583 28.95 -13.75 -11.07
CA ASP A 583 29.48 -12.66 -11.91
C ASP A 583 29.14 -11.26 -11.36
N THR A 584 28.28 -11.20 -10.35
CA THR A 584 27.77 -9.95 -9.74
C THR A 584 28.53 -9.59 -8.47
N VAL A 585 28.85 -10.60 -7.64
CA VAL A 585 29.40 -10.44 -6.29
C VAL A 585 30.85 -10.90 -6.23
N THR A 586 31.73 -10.01 -5.79
CA THR A 586 33.11 -10.34 -5.42
C THR A 586 33.18 -10.75 -3.95
N LEU A 587 33.50 -12.01 -3.68
CA LEU A 587 33.68 -12.53 -2.32
C LEU A 587 35.11 -12.28 -1.79
N GLU A 588 35.23 -11.75 -0.58
CA GLU A 588 36.48 -11.62 0.17
C GLU A 588 36.36 -12.25 1.56
N ILE A 589 37.12 -13.32 1.82
CA ILE A 589 37.26 -13.88 3.17
C ILE A 589 38.50 -13.29 3.84
N ARG A 590 38.30 -12.39 4.80
CA ARG A 590 39.38 -11.62 5.43
C ARG A 590 39.81 -12.21 6.77
N LYS A 591 41.10 -12.51 6.89
CA LYS A 591 41.72 -13.03 8.11
C LYS A 591 42.22 -11.91 9.02
N TYR A 592 41.74 -11.87 10.26
CA TYR A 592 42.31 -11.03 11.33
C TYR A 592 43.31 -11.83 12.18
N SER A 593 44.48 -11.25 12.44
CA SER A 593 45.62 -11.94 13.05
C SER A 593 45.32 -12.56 14.43
N ALA A 594 45.89 -13.73 14.69
CA ALA A 594 45.82 -14.42 15.98
C ALA A 594 46.53 -13.66 17.12
N ASP A 595 47.48 -12.78 16.77
CA ASP A 595 48.26 -11.98 17.71
C ASP A 595 47.48 -10.78 18.27
N LEU A 596 46.41 -10.38 17.58
CA LEU A 596 45.53 -9.31 18.06
C LEU A 596 44.73 -9.81 19.26
N ASP A 597 44.40 -8.90 20.16
CA ASP A 597 43.29 -9.09 21.09
C ASP A 597 41.98 -8.59 20.44
N VAL A 598 40.88 -8.71 21.18
CA VAL A 598 39.57 -8.31 20.68
C VAL A 598 39.50 -6.82 20.31
N ALA A 599 40.21 -5.95 21.05
CA ALA A 599 40.29 -4.53 20.74
C ALA A 599 41.07 -4.27 19.45
N GLY A 600 42.18 -4.97 19.23
CA GLY A 600 42.97 -4.86 18.01
C GLY A 600 42.25 -5.37 16.75
N VAL A 601 41.44 -6.43 16.86
CA VAL A 601 40.54 -6.86 15.77
C VAL A 601 39.51 -5.76 15.48
N GLY A 602 38.92 -5.22 16.55
CA GLY A 602 38.00 -4.09 16.52
C GLY A 602 38.51 -2.88 15.76
N GLU A 603 39.71 -2.43 16.10
CA GLU A 603 40.37 -1.31 15.44
C GLU A 603 40.55 -1.54 13.94
N GLN A 604 40.95 -2.75 13.53
CA GLN A 604 41.11 -3.07 12.11
C GLN A 604 39.79 -3.13 11.36
N VAL A 605 38.77 -3.79 11.92
CA VAL A 605 37.43 -3.86 11.31
C VAL A 605 36.86 -2.45 11.10
N ASN A 606 36.87 -1.62 12.14
CA ASN A 606 36.34 -0.26 12.08
C ASN A 606 37.14 0.65 11.15
N SER A 607 38.48 0.51 11.11
CA SER A 607 39.31 1.31 10.22
C SER A 607 39.11 0.94 8.74
N GLN A 608 38.73 -0.31 8.45
CA GLN A 608 38.47 -0.78 7.09
C GLN A 608 37.06 -0.39 6.65
N GLY A 609 36.07 -0.52 7.55
CA GLY A 609 34.71 -0.04 7.33
C GLY A 609 33.95 -0.75 6.22
N ASP A 610 34.42 -1.90 5.76
CA ASP A 610 33.86 -2.66 4.63
C ASP A 610 33.59 -4.13 4.97
N VAL A 611 33.56 -4.51 6.26
CA VAL A 611 33.26 -5.89 6.68
C VAL A 611 31.77 -6.02 6.86
N ASP A 612 31.15 -6.99 6.19
CA ASP A 612 29.72 -7.23 6.24
C ASP A 612 29.33 -8.20 7.35
N ILE A 613 30.10 -9.28 7.49
CA ILE A 613 29.89 -10.34 8.49
C ILE A 613 31.21 -10.64 9.19
N LEU A 614 31.19 -10.73 10.52
CA LEU A 614 32.35 -11.09 11.33
C LEU A 614 32.14 -12.41 12.10
N LEU A 615 33.06 -13.34 11.88
CA LEU A 615 33.05 -14.69 12.45
C LEU A 615 34.04 -14.84 13.63
N GLY A 616 33.60 -15.55 14.67
CA GLY A 616 34.48 -16.08 15.72
C GLY A 616 34.75 -15.14 16.88
N MET A 617 34.11 -13.98 16.94
CA MET A 617 34.20 -13.06 18.07
C MET A 617 33.25 -13.48 19.20
N GLY A 618 33.66 -13.32 20.45
CA GLY A 618 32.81 -13.61 21.61
C GLY A 618 31.81 -12.48 21.91
N THR A 619 31.11 -12.59 23.05
CA THR A 619 30.12 -11.59 23.51
C THR A 619 30.72 -10.19 23.73
N ASN A 620 32.05 -10.09 23.80
CA ASN A 620 32.80 -8.85 23.96
C ASN A 620 33.13 -8.12 22.63
N ILE A 621 32.56 -8.55 21.50
CA ILE A 621 32.68 -7.87 20.20
C ILE A 621 32.35 -6.36 20.30
N THR A 622 31.25 -6.00 20.94
CA THR A 622 30.85 -4.60 21.13
C THR A 622 31.63 -3.93 22.27
N THR A 623 31.73 -4.59 23.44
CA THR A 623 32.28 -3.96 24.65
C THR A 623 33.80 -3.80 24.65
N LYS A 624 34.53 -4.72 24.01
CA LYS A 624 36.00 -4.65 23.90
C LYS A 624 36.46 -4.41 22.47
N GLY A 625 35.76 -4.97 21.49
CA GLY A 625 36.09 -4.75 20.09
C GLY A 625 35.60 -3.40 19.59
N ASN A 626 34.64 -2.77 20.28
CA ASN A 626 34.04 -1.51 19.84
C ASN A 626 33.50 -1.59 18.39
N ILE A 627 33.03 -2.78 17.99
CA ILE A 627 32.39 -3.01 16.69
C ILE A 627 30.88 -2.90 16.92
N GLU A 628 30.24 -2.02 16.16
CA GLU A 628 28.78 -1.93 16.11
C GLU A 628 28.24 -3.13 15.32
N THR A 629 27.24 -3.80 15.88
CA THR A 629 26.65 -5.00 15.29
C THR A 629 25.16 -4.77 15.13
N LEU A 630 24.64 -4.97 13.93
CA LEU A 630 23.19 -4.91 13.67
C LEU A 630 22.49 -6.14 14.21
N GLU A 631 23.12 -7.31 14.04
CA GLU A 631 22.59 -8.58 14.49
C GLU A 631 23.72 -9.50 14.96
N ARG A 632 23.43 -10.33 15.96
CA ARG A 632 24.40 -11.28 16.53
C ARG A 632 23.71 -12.55 16.97
N VAL A 633 24.26 -13.69 16.56
CA VAL A 633 23.75 -15.02 16.89
C VAL A 633 24.87 -15.86 17.49
N ASP A 634 24.55 -16.55 18.60
CA ASP A 634 25.45 -17.52 19.22
C ASP A 634 25.75 -18.66 18.24
N TYR A 635 27.02 -19.04 18.13
CA TYR A 635 27.52 -19.97 17.12
C TYR A 635 28.65 -20.82 17.67
N THR A 636 28.55 -22.13 17.54
CA THR A 636 29.64 -23.03 17.94
C THR A 636 30.66 -23.16 16.80
N MET A 637 31.90 -22.79 17.07
CA MET A 637 33.01 -22.88 16.11
C MET A 637 34.17 -23.65 16.75
N GLY A 638 34.52 -24.81 16.18
CA GLY A 638 35.56 -25.72 16.69
C GLY A 638 35.38 -26.06 18.17
N GLY A 639 34.14 -26.30 18.60
CA GLY A 639 33.77 -26.56 20.00
C GLY A 639 33.89 -25.35 20.94
N LYS A 640 33.86 -24.12 20.42
CA LYS A 640 33.87 -22.87 21.21
C LYS A 640 32.61 -22.05 20.96
N ASP A 641 32.02 -21.54 22.03
CA ASP A 641 30.84 -20.65 21.95
C ASP A 641 31.27 -19.26 21.49
N ARG A 642 31.03 -18.95 20.23
CA ARG A 642 31.36 -17.66 19.60
C ARG A 642 30.09 -17.08 19.00
N ASN A 643 30.25 -16.02 18.21
CA ASN A 643 29.17 -15.42 17.46
C ASN A 643 29.53 -15.35 15.98
N ILE A 644 28.46 -15.33 15.19
CA ILE A 644 28.44 -14.61 13.92
C ILE A 644 27.79 -13.25 14.17
N ALA A 645 28.32 -12.20 13.57
CA ALA A 645 27.78 -10.85 13.70
C ALA A 645 27.62 -10.20 12.33
N ARG A 646 26.44 -9.65 12.08
CA ARG A 646 26.10 -8.86 10.89
C ARG A 646 26.39 -7.39 11.17
N LEU A 647 27.14 -6.75 10.28
CA LEU A 647 27.61 -5.37 10.45
C LEU A 647 26.98 -4.41 9.44
N THR A 648 26.50 -4.91 8.29
CA THR A 648 25.85 -4.13 7.22
C THR A 648 24.41 -4.60 6.99
N ASP A 649 23.56 -3.69 6.48
CA ASP A 649 22.11 -3.89 6.33
C ASP A 649 21.62 -4.18 4.91
N ASP A 650 22.52 -4.52 4.00
CA ASP A 650 22.16 -4.88 2.64
C ASP A 650 21.53 -6.29 2.54
N ASP A 651 20.72 -6.48 1.49
CA ASP A 651 19.92 -7.69 1.30
C ASP A 651 20.79 -8.93 1.04
N LEU A 652 21.93 -8.76 0.36
CA LEU A 652 22.90 -9.84 0.17
C LEU A 652 23.43 -10.30 1.53
N THR A 653 23.88 -9.37 2.37
CA THR A 653 24.40 -9.67 3.70
C THR A 653 23.35 -10.32 4.59
N LYS A 654 22.10 -9.82 4.60
CA LYS A 654 20.99 -10.44 5.35
C LYS A 654 20.77 -11.89 4.91
N MET A 655 20.74 -12.14 3.60
CA MET A 655 20.57 -13.46 3.03
C MET A 655 21.74 -14.41 3.38
N ILE A 656 22.99 -13.96 3.26
CA ILE A 656 24.15 -14.77 3.63
C ILE A 656 24.20 -15.02 5.14
N PHE A 657 23.80 -14.05 5.96
CA PHE A 657 23.73 -14.19 7.41
C PHE A 657 22.66 -15.19 7.84
N ALA A 658 21.51 -15.24 7.17
CA ALA A 658 20.50 -16.27 7.38
C ALA A 658 21.00 -17.66 6.94
N TRP A 659 21.62 -17.76 5.76
CA TRP A 659 22.21 -19.02 5.26
C TRP A 659 23.28 -19.58 6.20
N LEU A 660 24.13 -18.73 6.78
CA LEU A 660 25.14 -19.11 7.77
C LEU A 660 24.56 -19.83 9.00
N GLN A 661 23.30 -19.60 9.35
CA GLN A 661 22.63 -20.18 10.51
C GLN A 661 22.05 -21.58 10.26
N THR A 662 22.06 -22.05 9.00
CA THR A 662 21.59 -23.39 8.65
C THR A 662 22.49 -24.48 9.24
N ASP A 663 21.92 -25.66 9.51
CA ASP A 663 22.67 -26.78 10.08
C ASP A 663 23.75 -27.31 9.13
N GLU A 664 23.51 -27.25 7.81
CA GLU A 664 24.50 -27.60 6.80
C GLU A 664 25.77 -26.76 6.95
N VAL A 665 25.62 -25.44 7.14
CA VAL A 665 26.75 -24.52 7.29
C VAL A 665 27.37 -24.64 8.68
N LYS A 666 26.57 -24.82 9.74
CA LYS A 666 27.07 -25.06 11.11
C LYS A 666 28.00 -26.26 11.19
N VAL A 667 27.71 -27.34 10.45
CA VAL A 667 28.56 -28.54 10.41
C VAL A 667 29.95 -28.24 9.85
N LEU A 668 30.12 -27.24 8.98
CA LEU A 668 31.44 -26.82 8.48
C LEU A 668 32.33 -26.24 9.59
N PHE A 669 31.72 -25.75 10.67
CA PHE A 669 32.39 -25.15 11.80
C PHE A 669 32.39 -26.02 13.06
N ALA A 670 31.79 -27.21 13.04
CA ALA A 670 31.66 -28.10 14.20
C ALA A 670 32.99 -28.63 14.74
#